data_AF-A0A367K2N9-F1
#
_entry.id   AF-A0A367K2N9-F1
#
_cell.length_a   1.000
_cell.length_b   1.000
_cell.length_c   1.000
_cell.angle_alpha   90.00
_cell.angle_beta   90.00
_cell.angle_gamma   90.00
#
_symmetry.space_group_name_H-M   'P 1'
#
loop_
_entity.id
_entity.type
_entity.pdbx_description
1 polymer ?
#
loop_
_entity_poly.entity_id
_entity_poly.type
_entity_poly.pdbx_seq_one_letter_code
_entity_poly.pdbx_strand_id
1 'polypeptide(L)'
;MHITNSVLVLFSATVQVYAAATATTGHYLAQVSPTFPKMKSATGVVSSYNAGPYDTSSSLSTAQLKGYPEPWSSPDVTHAEVKAAYKKINWSKVPKAPIRKQNAKGEWIFKSDGTDPYCWWSDTTCRQPKVSYLPPDIFECPKKGDWGLTYDDGPFNKLDADDENAAKENPYAEPILYNFLAKRNLHANLFYIGSNVVTYPAAAKRALNNGHQLCVHTWSHPVMTTQSNIKVVAELYWTLKAIKEATGVTPKCWRPPQSDVDDRVRSIAWQMGLRTILWNQDSNDWNMPDPMNGGNLPSKTVDGYFQKWINDQKAGKLNKGLVVLEHELNRMTVNMTMHWLPALEKTFNVVPALSCNGITEPYWETKFVYPTGSSSRTTTTTSKTSKPTATNKGLSCDSKSYGLGNGNGYNGCCCKTQMDCIEDCIRGTCNGPTDPNTTTKKVSKTTTKKSSSPTTASCLPGSRGKKKDKTYGPFILSDTEPPEVNLLNVGPTEDLWFKPKVLSSIFRRAHYVNETLFVYGLYGPYHFSHLLFNGLIPLYSTIREYLPEKGPYSLLRARTMLDHYTPLDMNFLGLSQGQDRVLDHRNALTSLQSTPPFNPICFHRAILGTGNRCSLWYCEREIAQEDYDAFITSVKETSLNPQDPCLNSVQKYGSKKRGIKIVILNRSHSRHITNMPEVIDSMLKELKDISIDLISYDQGCDTKSTAHLVEKADVFISPHGNGLGSGLFMKRGSVVISIDSRWYSEDWFYWPMKALGMQMYSYPCNNTACQEFDQELLDTLAPDLTGEQKEEIMTQEVTSVDRLLVEQYRKDSKRRIDIKRFIVFLKDTLSKSFSVTFQ
;
A
#
# COMPACT_ATOMS: atom_id res chain seq x y z
N MET A 1 67.43 -45.00 50.21
CA MET A 1 67.76 -43.57 50.14
C MET A 1 66.44 -42.83 49.85
N HIS A 2 65.93 -42.10 50.86
CA HIS A 2 64.73 -41.22 50.95
C HIS A 2 63.62 -41.31 49.86
N ILE A 3 62.41 -41.85 50.13
CA ILE A 3 61.19 -41.27 50.79
C ILE A 3 60.72 -39.98 50.06
N THR A 4 59.55 -39.85 49.40
CA THR A 4 58.16 -39.82 49.94
C THR A 4 57.04 -39.88 48.86
N ASN A 5 56.00 -40.66 49.16
CA ASN A 5 54.54 -40.47 49.06
C ASN A 5 53.86 -39.60 47.98
N SER A 6 52.86 -40.24 47.35
CA SER A 6 51.71 -39.71 46.61
C SER A 6 50.78 -38.80 47.40
N VAL A 7 50.22 -37.75 46.76
CA VAL A 7 48.86 -37.25 46.99
C VAL A 7 48.26 -36.76 45.66
N LEU A 8 47.06 -37.25 45.38
CA LEU A 8 46.19 -36.95 44.25
C LEU A 8 45.44 -35.62 44.50
N VAL A 9 45.46 -34.67 43.55
CA VAL A 9 44.51 -33.55 43.48
C VAL A 9 44.00 -33.46 42.05
N LEU A 10 42.71 -33.75 41.85
CA LEU A 10 41.97 -33.55 40.62
C LEU A 10 41.81 -32.05 40.35
N PHE A 11 42.40 -31.56 39.25
CA PHE A 11 41.96 -30.33 38.60
C PHE A 11 41.27 -30.71 37.29
N SER A 12 39.95 -30.47 37.27
CA SER A 12 39.12 -30.42 36.08
C SER A 12 39.67 -29.37 35.10
N ALA A 13 40.29 -29.81 34.01
CA ALA A 13 40.66 -28.92 32.91
C ALA A 13 39.41 -28.62 32.07
N THR A 14 38.86 -27.42 32.24
CA THR A 14 37.98 -26.77 31.27
C THR A 14 38.73 -26.62 29.95
N VAL A 15 38.36 -27.40 28.93
CA VAL A 15 38.86 -27.20 27.56
C VAL A 15 38.13 -26.02 26.96
N GLN A 16 38.80 -24.88 27.03
CA GLN A 16 38.46 -23.64 26.39
C GLN A 16 38.83 -23.75 24.91
N VAL A 17 37.82 -23.96 24.05
CA VAL A 17 38.02 -23.96 22.58
C VAL A 17 37.59 -22.61 22.04
N TYR A 18 38.55 -21.80 21.62
CA TYR A 18 38.35 -20.78 20.59
C TYR A 18 39.65 -20.61 19.80
N ALA A 19 39.64 -20.99 18.52
CA ALA A 19 39.69 -20.07 17.38
C ALA A 19 40.29 -20.70 16.10
N ALA A 20 39.61 -20.40 15.00
CA ALA A 20 40.09 -20.17 13.64
C ALA A 20 40.27 -21.35 12.64
N ALA A 21 39.44 -21.27 11.59
CA ALA A 21 39.62 -21.68 10.20
C ALA A 21 39.70 -23.17 9.83
N THR A 22 38.73 -23.59 9.03
CA THR A 22 38.78 -24.69 8.03
C THR A 22 39.17 -26.07 8.55
N ALA A 23 38.19 -26.86 8.99
CA ALA A 23 38.28 -28.31 8.98
C ALA A 23 37.42 -28.88 7.85
N THR A 24 38.10 -29.20 6.75
CA THR A 24 37.69 -30.07 5.67
C THR A 24 37.24 -31.43 6.21
N THR A 25 35.95 -31.73 6.16
CA THR A 25 35.58 -33.09 5.78
C THR A 25 35.93 -33.20 4.29
N GLY A 26 36.82 -34.11 3.89
CA GLY A 26 37.12 -34.37 2.47
C GLY A 26 35.92 -34.78 1.61
N HIS A 27 34.72 -34.75 2.18
CA HIS A 27 33.43 -35.11 1.58
C HIS A 27 32.74 -33.97 0.84
N TYR A 28 32.92 -32.70 1.24
CA TYR A 28 32.22 -31.56 0.61
C TYR A 28 33.16 -30.67 -0.19
N LEU A 29 32.65 -30.10 -1.28
CA LEU A 29 33.41 -29.17 -2.11
C LEU A 29 33.72 -27.89 -1.32
N ALA A 30 34.94 -27.36 -1.46
CA ALA A 30 35.32 -26.11 -0.82
C ALA A 30 34.44 -24.94 -1.31
N GLN A 31 33.97 -24.15 -0.37
CA GLN A 31 33.14 -22.97 -0.61
C GLN A 31 34.03 -21.71 -0.74
N VAL A 32 33.62 -20.76 -1.57
CA VAL A 32 34.31 -19.46 -1.67
C VAL A 32 33.31 -18.31 -1.63
N SER A 33 33.60 -17.29 -0.82
CA SER A 33 32.91 -16.00 -0.96
C SER A 33 33.23 -15.38 -2.32
N PRO A 34 32.24 -14.76 -3.00
CA PRO A 34 32.54 -13.89 -4.13
C PRO A 34 33.52 -12.78 -3.72
N THR A 35 34.29 -12.31 -4.70
CA THR A 35 35.17 -11.16 -4.52
C THR A 35 34.43 -9.91 -4.92
N PHE A 36 34.36 -8.96 -4.00
CA PHE A 36 33.75 -7.66 -4.24
C PHE A 36 34.82 -6.61 -4.55
N PRO A 37 34.49 -5.55 -5.30
CA PRO A 37 35.38 -4.40 -5.43
C PRO A 37 35.63 -3.75 -4.06
N LYS A 38 36.59 -2.81 -3.99
CA LYS A 38 36.84 -2.04 -2.78
C LYS A 38 35.61 -1.19 -2.44
N MET A 39 34.77 -1.70 -1.55
CA MET A 39 33.57 -1.01 -1.05
C MET A 39 33.92 -0.07 0.10
N LYS A 40 33.12 0.98 0.26
CA LYS A 40 33.18 1.80 1.47
C LYS A 40 32.77 0.94 2.65
N SER A 41 33.43 1.12 3.80
CA SER A 41 33.00 0.47 5.03
C SER A 41 31.58 0.91 5.36
N ALA A 42 30.70 -0.06 5.63
CA ALA A 42 29.36 0.22 6.09
C ALA A 42 29.42 1.05 7.38
N THR A 43 28.62 2.11 7.45
CA THR A 43 28.53 3.01 8.60
C THR A 43 27.25 2.74 9.38
N GLY A 44 27.31 2.95 10.71
CA GLY A 44 26.17 2.73 11.60
C GLY A 44 25.78 1.26 11.75
N VAL A 45 26.72 0.33 11.54
CA VAL A 45 26.51 -1.11 11.69
C VAL A 45 27.37 -1.67 12.81
N VAL A 46 26.87 -2.70 13.50
CA VAL A 46 27.62 -3.45 14.52
C VAL A 46 28.76 -4.24 13.87
N SER A 47 29.86 -4.45 14.61
CA SER A 47 31.03 -5.19 14.12
C SER A 47 31.08 -6.67 14.54
N SER A 48 30.07 -7.11 15.30
CA SER A 48 29.92 -8.46 15.86
C SER A 48 28.45 -8.68 16.23
N TYR A 49 28.10 -9.90 16.63
CA TYR A 49 26.77 -10.21 17.17
C TYR A 49 26.39 -9.22 18.30
N ASN A 50 25.15 -8.73 18.26
CA ASN A 50 24.58 -7.84 19.27
C ASN A 50 23.46 -8.56 20.02
N ALA A 51 23.61 -8.74 21.32
CA ALA A 51 22.60 -9.32 22.22
C ALA A 51 21.67 -8.25 22.84
N GLY A 52 21.78 -7.00 22.39
CA GLY A 52 20.98 -5.87 22.85
C GLY A 52 21.81 -4.82 23.61
N PRO A 53 21.22 -3.64 23.90
CA PRO A 53 19.84 -3.26 23.59
C PRO A 53 19.62 -3.09 22.08
N TYR A 54 18.42 -3.45 21.64
CA TYR A 54 18.01 -3.31 20.25
C TYR A 54 17.43 -1.93 20.04
N ASP A 55 17.74 -1.32 18.90
CA ASP A 55 17.13 -0.04 18.56
C ASP A 55 15.69 -0.33 18.08
N THR A 56 14.75 0.53 18.51
CA THR A 56 13.33 0.43 18.17
C THR A 56 12.78 1.75 17.64
N SER A 57 13.61 2.53 16.96
CA SER A 57 13.20 3.74 16.25
C SER A 57 12.00 3.48 15.35
N SER A 58 11.09 4.45 15.29
CA SER A 58 9.88 4.39 14.48
C SER A 58 10.10 4.83 13.04
N SER A 59 11.31 5.26 12.68
CA SER A 59 11.65 5.64 11.31
C SER A 59 13.10 5.29 11.00
N LEU A 60 13.36 5.07 9.71
CA LEU A 60 14.68 4.80 9.15
C LEU A 60 14.90 5.66 7.89
N SER A 61 16.15 5.94 7.57
CA SER A 61 16.55 6.65 6.35
C SER A 61 16.08 5.91 5.10
N THR A 62 15.46 6.65 4.16
CA THR A 62 15.03 6.14 2.84
C THR A 62 16.11 6.26 1.76
N ALA A 63 17.33 6.66 2.12
CA ALA A 63 18.44 6.74 1.19
C ALA A 63 18.75 5.37 0.56
N GLN A 64 18.66 5.30 -0.76
CA GLN A 64 18.93 4.12 -1.58
C GLN A 64 20.43 3.94 -1.88
N LEU A 65 20.85 2.71 -2.14
CA LEU A 65 22.16 2.42 -2.73
C LEU A 65 22.12 2.70 -4.24
N LYS A 66 23.27 3.08 -4.83
CA LYS A 66 23.40 3.41 -6.26
C LYS A 66 24.42 2.50 -6.94
N GLY A 67 24.34 2.37 -8.26
CA GLY A 67 25.30 1.57 -9.05
C GLY A 67 24.99 0.07 -9.05
N TYR A 68 23.71 -0.27 -8.92
CA TYR A 68 23.18 -1.62 -8.98
C TYR A 68 22.26 -1.76 -10.21
N PRO A 69 21.94 -2.99 -10.65
CA PRO A 69 20.92 -3.22 -11.67
C PRO A 69 19.58 -2.60 -11.27
N GLU A 70 18.67 -2.48 -12.22
CA GLU A 70 17.31 -2.00 -11.95
C GLU A 70 16.63 -2.92 -10.92
N PRO A 71 16.09 -2.37 -9.80
CA PRO A 71 15.33 -3.15 -8.83
C PRO A 71 14.22 -3.97 -9.49
N TRP A 72 14.00 -5.20 -9.01
CA TRP A 72 12.95 -6.13 -9.48
C TRP A 72 13.04 -6.56 -10.95
N SER A 73 14.09 -6.16 -11.67
CA SER A 73 14.37 -6.60 -13.03
C SER A 73 15.47 -7.66 -13.06
N SER A 74 15.44 -8.54 -14.08
CA SER A 74 16.52 -9.52 -14.31
C SER A 74 17.87 -8.80 -14.32
N PRO A 75 18.83 -9.20 -13.47
CA PRO A 75 20.09 -8.48 -13.29
C PRO A 75 20.99 -8.60 -14.52
N ASP A 76 21.83 -7.58 -14.74
CA ASP A 76 22.81 -7.59 -15.82
C ASP A 76 23.83 -8.73 -15.65
N VAL A 77 23.89 -9.60 -16.67
CA VAL A 77 24.80 -10.75 -16.77
C VAL A 77 26.14 -10.40 -17.43
N THR A 78 26.23 -9.23 -18.06
CA THR A 78 27.40 -8.79 -18.83
C THR A 78 28.44 -8.06 -17.98
N HIS A 79 28.05 -7.61 -16.79
CA HIS A 79 28.91 -6.93 -15.83
C HIS A 79 30.19 -7.73 -15.50
N ALA A 80 31.32 -7.03 -15.40
CA ALA A 80 32.64 -7.65 -15.20
C ALA A 80 32.72 -8.46 -13.89
N GLU A 81 32.09 -7.95 -12.82
CA GLU A 81 32.04 -8.63 -11.53
C GLU A 81 31.26 -9.96 -11.59
N VAL A 82 30.13 -10.00 -12.30
CA VAL A 82 29.33 -11.23 -12.51
C VAL A 82 30.13 -12.25 -13.33
N LYS A 83 30.79 -11.80 -14.41
CA LYS A 83 31.69 -12.66 -15.20
C LYS A 83 32.84 -13.21 -14.36
N ALA A 84 33.39 -12.43 -13.43
CA ALA A 84 34.45 -12.89 -12.54
C ALA A 84 33.94 -13.95 -11.55
N ALA A 85 32.75 -13.75 -10.95
CA ALA A 85 32.10 -14.75 -10.11
C ALA A 85 31.82 -16.04 -10.90
N TYR A 86 31.28 -15.93 -12.12
CA TYR A 86 31.00 -17.06 -13.00
C TYR A 86 32.24 -17.88 -13.35
N LYS A 87 33.37 -17.22 -13.61
CA LYS A 87 34.66 -17.88 -13.90
C LYS A 87 35.24 -18.66 -12.72
N LYS A 88 34.84 -18.35 -11.48
CA LYS A 88 35.29 -19.07 -10.28
C LYS A 88 34.52 -20.36 -10.02
N ILE A 89 33.38 -20.57 -10.70
CA ILE A 89 32.62 -21.81 -10.57
C ILE A 89 33.35 -22.94 -11.29
N ASN A 90 33.54 -24.06 -10.60
CA ASN A 90 34.00 -25.30 -11.18
C ASN A 90 32.84 -25.99 -11.91
N TRP A 91 32.64 -25.64 -13.18
CA TRP A 91 31.56 -26.18 -14.01
C TRP A 91 31.60 -27.70 -14.21
N SER A 92 32.76 -28.35 -14.01
CA SER A 92 32.85 -29.83 -14.04
C SER A 92 32.14 -30.50 -12.87
N LYS A 93 31.91 -29.76 -11.77
CA LYS A 93 31.18 -30.18 -10.57
C LYS A 93 29.75 -29.61 -10.54
N VAL A 94 29.25 -29.06 -11.63
CA VAL A 94 27.85 -28.61 -11.71
C VAL A 94 27.06 -29.66 -12.49
N PRO A 95 26.05 -30.32 -11.87
CA PRO A 95 25.18 -31.25 -12.56
C PRO A 95 24.51 -30.61 -13.79
N LYS A 96 24.36 -31.38 -14.87
CA LYS A 96 23.79 -30.91 -16.13
C LYS A 96 22.25 -31.04 -16.14
N ALA A 97 21.61 -30.57 -15.08
CA ALA A 97 20.15 -30.51 -15.04
C ALA A 97 19.63 -29.62 -16.19
N PRO A 98 18.57 -30.03 -16.90
CA PRO A 98 18.01 -29.22 -17.97
C PRO A 98 17.41 -27.93 -17.39
N ILE A 99 17.50 -26.84 -18.15
CA ILE A 99 16.81 -25.60 -17.79
C ILE A 99 15.29 -25.86 -17.89
N ARG A 100 14.58 -25.65 -16.79
CA ARG A 100 13.14 -25.88 -16.67
C ARG A 100 12.34 -24.80 -17.40
N LYS A 101 11.05 -25.02 -17.59
CA LYS A 101 10.15 -24.09 -18.28
C LYS A 101 8.85 -23.89 -17.51
N GLN A 102 8.33 -22.68 -17.57
CA GLN A 102 6.95 -22.35 -17.25
C GLN A 102 6.19 -22.09 -18.55
N ASN A 103 4.88 -22.31 -18.56
CA ASN A 103 4.03 -21.95 -19.70
C ASN A 103 3.76 -20.43 -19.72
N ALA A 104 3.03 -19.94 -20.72
CA ALA A 104 2.72 -18.51 -20.87
C ALA A 104 1.91 -17.92 -19.70
N LYS A 105 1.27 -18.76 -18.87
CA LYS A 105 0.53 -18.37 -17.66
C LYS A 105 1.40 -18.40 -16.39
N GLY A 106 2.69 -18.69 -16.52
CA GLY A 106 3.61 -18.84 -15.39
C GLY A 106 3.47 -20.18 -14.65
N GLU A 107 2.66 -21.10 -15.17
CA GLU A 107 2.48 -22.42 -14.53
C GLU A 107 3.65 -23.34 -14.88
N TRP A 108 4.00 -24.20 -13.94
CA TRP A 108 5.04 -25.20 -14.09
C TRP A 108 4.73 -26.20 -15.19
N ILE A 109 5.69 -26.39 -16.10
CA ILE A 109 5.67 -27.53 -17.01
C ILE A 109 6.40 -28.68 -16.32
N PHE A 110 5.67 -29.42 -15.49
CA PHE A 110 6.17 -30.63 -14.83
C PHE A 110 6.39 -31.74 -15.87
N LYS A 111 7.61 -31.80 -16.41
CA LYS A 111 8.12 -33.01 -17.06
C LYS A 111 9.02 -33.67 -16.05
N SER A 112 8.52 -34.71 -15.37
CA SER A 112 9.37 -35.47 -14.45
C SER A 112 10.54 -36.03 -15.26
N ASP A 113 11.74 -35.91 -14.73
CA ASP A 113 12.93 -36.52 -15.30
C ASP A 113 12.96 -38.05 -15.05
N GLY A 114 11.78 -38.68 -14.92
CA GLY A 114 11.63 -40.05 -14.45
C GLY A 114 11.98 -40.17 -12.96
N THR A 115 13.20 -40.63 -12.65
CA THR A 115 13.65 -40.99 -11.29
C THR A 115 14.20 -39.81 -10.48
N ASP A 116 13.93 -38.57 -10.90
CA ASP A 116 14.47 -37.34 -10.30
C ASP A 116 16.01 -37.37 -10.12
N PRO A 117 16.78 -37.45 -11.22
CA PRO A 117 18.23 -37.55 -11.19
C PRO A 117 18.92 -36.26 -10.71
N TYR A 118 18.18 -35.15 -10.56
CA TYR A 118 18.72 -33.84 -10.18
C TYR A 118 18.10 -33.27 -8.90
N CYS A 119 17.34 -34.06 -8.15
CA CYS A 119 16.70 -33.63 -6.90
C CYS A 119 15.89 -32.33 -7.08
N TRP A 120 15.01 -32.28 -8.08
CA TRP A 120 14.22 -31.09 -8.36
C TRP A 120 13.09 -30.94 -7.34
N TRP A 121 13.22 -29.94 -6.47
CA TRP A 121 12.30 -29.75 -5.36
C TRP A 121 10.86 -29.50 -5.83
N SER A 122 10.65 -28.73 -6.89
CA SER A 122 9.29 -28.34 -7.31
C SER A 122 8.46 -29.51 -7.83
N ASP A 123 9.10 -30.60 -8.29
CA ASP A 123 8.42 -31.80 -8.77
C ASP A 123 8.33 -32.88 -7.68
N THR A 124 9.43 -33.15 -6.96
CA THR A 124 9.49 -34.29 -6.02
C THR A 124 9.63 -33.90 -4.56
N THR A 125 9.72 -32.61 -4.24
CA THR A 125 10.08 -32.06 -2.92
C THR A 125 11.43 -32.57 -2.40
N CYS A 126 12.30 -33.02 -3.30
CA CYS A 126 13.59 -33.57 -2.94
C CYS A 126 14.49 -32.52 -2.26
N ARG A 127 15.02 -32.89 -1.09
CA ARG A 127 15.89 -32.06 -0.22
C ARG A 127 17.30 -32.65 -0.06
N GLN A 128 17.56 -33.80 -0.69
CA GLN A 128 18.82 -34.52 -0.61
C GLN A 128 19.47 -34.55 -1.99
N PRO A 129 20.48 -33.70 -2.24
CA PRO A 129 21.18 -33.69 -3.51
C PRO A 129 21.67 -35.08 -3.91
N LYS A 130 21.58 -35.41 -5.20
CA LYS A 130 22.05 -36.69 -5.75
C LYS A 130 23.57 -36.75 -5.88
N VAL A 131 24.22 -35.58 -5.88
CA VAL A 131 25.68 -35.49 -5.82
C VAL A 131 26.18 -35.51 -4.38
N SER A 132 27.17 -36.37 -4.11
CA SER A 132 27.66 -36.63 -2.75
C SER A 132 28.41 -35.48 -2.08
N TYR A 133 28.94 -34.53 -2.86
CA TYR A 133 29.69 -33.38 -2.34
C TYR A 133 28.83 -32.17 -2.01
N LEU A 134 27.50 -32.27 -2.14
CA LEU A 134 26.56 -31.30 -1.61
C LEU A 134 25.89 -31.89 -0.37
N PRO A 135 25.78 -31.14 0.73
CA PRO A 135 25.06 -31.62 1.89
C PRO A 135 23.53 -31.49 1.69
N PRO A 136 22.70 -32.28 2.39
CA PRO A 136 21.23 -32.16 2.38
C PRO A 136 20.78 -30.72 2.61
N ASP A 137 19.65 -30.24 2.07
CA ASP A 137 19.14 -28.91 2.40
C ASP A 137 18.76 -28.82 3.89
N ILE A 138 18.80 -27.60 4.46
CA ILE A 138 18.25 -27.35 5.80
C ILE A 138 16.79 -26.99 5.64
N PHE A 139 15.87 -27.77 6.19
CA PHE A 139 14.43 -27.53 6.00
C PHE A 139 13.58 -27.75 7.26
N GLU A 140 14.20 -28.16 8.36
CA GLU A 140 13.54 -28.39 9.65
C GLU A 140 14.52 -28.17 10.80
N CYS A 141 14.02 -28.07 12.03
CA CYS A 141 14.87 -28.05 13.22
C CYS A 141 15.12 -29.49 13.71
N PRO A 142 16.36 -29.91 13.97
CA PRO A 142 16.68 -31.27 14.41
C PRO A 142 16.01 -31.66 15.73
N LYS A 143 15.82 -30.70 16.63
CA LYS A 143 15.23 -30.87 17.96
C LYS A 143 13.72 -30.67 17.91
N LYS A 144 12.97 -31.68 18.40
CA LYS A 144 11.52 -31.59 18.59
C LYS A 144 11.15 -30.41 19.48
N GLY A 145 10.10 -29.68 19.10
CA GLY A 145 9.59 -28.54 19.84
C GLY A 145 10.33 -27.24 19.58
N ASP A 146 11.37 -27.22 18.75
CA ASP A 146 11.93 -25.96 18.24
C ASP A 146 11.05 -25.41 17.09
N TRP A 147 10.95 -24.08 17.04
CA TRP A 147 10.37 -23.33 15.94
C TRP A 147 11.47 -22.44 15.34
N GLY A 148 11.92 -22.80 14.14
CA GLY A 148 12.89 -22.06 13.34
C GLY A 148 12.22 -20.87 12.67
N LEU A 149 12.40 -19.69 13.26
CA LEU A 149 11.78 -18.44 12.84
C LEU A 149 12.48 -17.89 11.59
N THR A 150 11.73 -17.76 10.49
CA THR A 150 12.23 -17.22 9.21
C THR A 150 11.23 -16.27 8.57
N TYR A 151 11.72 -15.24 7.87
CA TYR A 151 10.90 -14.34 7.04
C TYR A 151 11.55 -14.12 5.68
N ASP A 152 10.77 -14.29 4.61
CA ASP A 152 11.19 -14.09 3.23
C ASP A 152 10.76 -12.72 2.67
N ASP A 153 11.29 -12.40 1.49
CA ASP A 153 11.01 -11.24 0.65
C ASP A 153 11.35 -9.85 1.22
N GLY A 154 12.03 -9.82 2.35
CA GLY A 154 12.45 -8.58 2.99
C GLY A 154 13.65 -7.87 2.33
N PRO A 155 14.09 -6.73 2.89
CA PRO A 155 13.33 -5.96 3.87
C PRO A 155 12.05 -5.39 3.25
N PHE A 156 10.97 -5.28 4.03
CA PHE A 156 9.75 -4.66 3.52
C PHE A 156 10.03 -3.20 3.14
N ASN A 157 9.96 -2.89 1.83
CA ASN A 157 10.21 -1.53 1.34
C ASN A 157 9.07 -0.61 1.71
N LYS A 158 9.42 0.65 1.95
CA LYS A 158 8.41 1.70 1.91
C LYS A 158 7.91 1.86 0.48
N LEU A 159 6.60 1.98 0.38
CA LEU A 159 5.95 2.54 -0.78
C LEU A 159 6.26 4.03 -0.86
N ASP A 160 6.33 4.53 -2.09
CA ASP A 160 6.42 5.96 -2.31
C ASP A 160 5.21 6.66 -1.69
N ALA A 161 5.39 7.88 -1.19
CA ALA A 161 4.36 8.54 -0.38
C ALA A 161 3.05 8.81 -1.14
N ASP A 162 3.07 8.65 -2.47
CA ASP A 162 1.96 8.78 -3.42
C ASP A 162 1.29 7.45 -3.79
N ASP A 163 1.80 6.30 -3.31
CA ASP A 163 1.11 5.02 -3.40
C ASP A 163 -0.12 5.01 -2.48
N GLU A 164 -1.27 4.56 -3.00
CA GLU A 164 -2.55 4.52 -2.27
C GLU A 164 -2.53 3.65 -1.00
N ASN A 165 -1.57 2.71 -0.92
CA ASN A 165 -1.38 1.84 0.23
C ASN A 165 -0.28 2.36 1.16
N ALA A 166 0.48 3.41 0.81
CA ALA A 166 1.61 3.92 1.59
C ALA A 166 1.25 4.23 3.05
N ALA A 167 0.13 4.90 3.30
CA ALA A 167 -0.29 5.21 4.67
C ALA A 167 -0.59 3.95 5.51
N LYS A 168 -1.04 2.87 4.87
CA LYS A 168 -1.37 1.59 5.52
C LYS A 168 -0.14 0.70 5.68
N GLU A 169 0.73 0.68 4.69
CA GLU A 169 1.85 -0.26 4.56
C GLU A 169 3.15 0.30 5.12
N ASN A 170 3.45 1.60 4.91
CA ASN A 170 4.71 2.20 5.36
C ASN A 170 4.94 2.10 6.88
N PRO A 171 3.92 2.18 7.76
CA PRO A 171 4.14 1.89 9.18
C PRO A 171 4.73 0.50 9.43
N TYR A 172 4.36 -0.51 8.63
CA TYR A 172 4.87 -1.88 8.77
C TYR A 172 6.26 -2.04 8.16
N ALA A 173 6.55 -1.31 7.08
CA ALA A 173 7.90 -1.16 6.53
C ALA A 173 8.84 -0.39 7.48
N GLU A 174 8.30 0.54 8.30
CA GLU A 174 9.02 1.23 9.38
C GLU A 174 9.13 0.35 10.63
N PRO A 175 10.13 -0.54 10.64
CA PRO A 175 10.00 -1.97 10.86
C PRO A 175 9.25 -2.34 12.14
N ILE A 176 7.91 -2.36 12.07
CA ILE A 176 7.05 -2.82 13.17
C ILE A 176 7.41 -4.27 13.55
N LEU A 177 7.70 -5.12 12.56
CA LEU A 177 8.14 -6.50 12.79
C LEU A 177 9.40 -6.55 13.67
N TYR A 178 10.45 -5.81 13.33
CA TYR A 178 11.70 -5.85 14.09
C TYR A 178 11.54 -5.21 15.47
N ASN A 179 10.69 -4.19 15.60
CA ASN A 179 10.33 -3.62 16.90
C ASN A 179 9.59 -4.63 17.79
N PHE A 180 8.68 -5.40 17.20
CA PHE A 180 7.94 -6.45 17.88
C PHE A 180 8.86 -7.59 18.35
N LEU A 181 9.75 -8.07 17.48
CA LEU A 181 10.73 -9.11 17.80
C LEU A 181 11.74 -8.63 18.87
N ALA A 182 12.23 -7.39 18.75
CA ALA A 182 13.13 -6.78 19.73
C ALA A 182 12.52 -6.71 21.14
N LYS A 183 11.23 -6.33 21.26
CA LYS A 183 10.52 -6.31 22.55
C LYS A 183 10.38 -7.69 23.19
N ARG A 184 10.44 -8.75 22.39
CA ARG A 184 10.39 -10.15 22.83
C ARG A 184 11.77 -10.78 22.97
N ASN A 185 12.84 -10.05 22.67
CA ASN A 185 14.22 -10.57 22.61
C ASN A 185 14.33 -11.79 21.67
N LEU A 186 13.60 -11.75 20.55
CA LEU A 186 13.61 -12.78 19.52
C LEU A 186 14.38 -12.31 18.29
N HIS A 187 15.05 -13.25 17.65
CA HIS A 187 15.77 -13.06 16.40
C HIS A 187 15.25 -14.06 15.36
N ALA A 188 15.44 -13.74 14.09
CA ALA A 188 14.96 -14.54 12.96
C ALA A 188 16.05 -14.66 11.89
N ASN A 189 15.91 -15.64 11.00
CA ASN A 189 16.57 -15.61 9.71
C ASN A 189 15.73 -14.82 8.72
N LEU A 190 16.31 -13.77 8.13
CA LEU A 190 15.66 -12.91 7.16
C LEU A 190 16.26 -13.16 5.78
N PHE A 191 15.46 -13.66 4.84
CA PHE A 191 15.87 -13.95 3.47
C PHE A 191 15.55 -12.74 2.60
N TYR A 192 16.58 -11.98 2.26
CA TYR A 192 16.42 -10.69 1.60
C TYR A 192 16.61 -10.75 0.09
N ILE A 193 15.69 -10.09 -0.61
CA ILE A 193 15.81 -9.83 -2.03
C ILE A 193 16.80 -8.66 -2.21
N GLY A 194 17.78 -8.83 -3.09
CA GLY A 194 18.83 -7.85 -3.32
C GLY A 194 18.31 -6.48 -3.74
N SER A 195 17.27 -6.45 -4.58
CA SER A 195 16.58 -5.21 -4.98
C SER A 195 16.01 -4.46 -3.77
N ASN A 196 15.40 -5.15 -2.82
CA ASN A 196 14.85 -4.54 -1.62
C ASN A 196 15.94 -3.97 -0.70
N VAL A 197 17.10 -4.64 -0.63
CA VAL A 197 18.24 -4.13 0.15
C VAL A 197 18.79 -2.83 -0.44
N VAL A 198 18.83 -2.67 -1.77
CA VAL A 198 19.31 -1.41 -2.37
C VAL A 198 18.28 -0.29 -2.27
N THR A 199 16.99 -0.61 -2.31
CA THR A 199 15.89 0.34 -2.14
C THR A 199 15.75 0.80 -0.69
N TYR A 200 15.91 -0.09 0.29
CA TYR A 200 15.78 0.24 1.71
C TYR A 200 16.92 -0.30 2.58
N PRO A 201 18.18 0.14 2.34
CA PRO A 201 19.36 -0.41 3.02
C PRO A 201 19.37 -0.15 4.53
N ALA A 202 18.68 0.89 4.99
CA ALA A 202 18.58 1.19 6.42
C ALA A 202 17.82 0.10 7.19
N ALA A 203 16.82 -0.54 6.58
CA ALA A 203 16.10 -1.66 7.19
C ALA A 203 17.01 -2.88 7.37
N ALA A 204 17.80 -3.23 6.34
CA ALA A 204 18.78 -4.31 6.43
C ALA A 204 19.87 -4.05 7.49
N LYS A 205 20.36 -2.81 7.59
CA LYS A 205 21.28 -2.39 8.66
C LYS A 205 20.66 -2.57 10.03
N ARG A 206 19.43 -2.09 10.21
CA ARG A 206 18.68 -2.23 11.46
C ARG A 206 18.50 -3.70 11.82
N ALA A 207 18.12 -4.56 10.88
CA ALA A 207 17.95 -5.97 11.15
C ALA A 207 19.25 -6.64 11.66
N LEU A 208 20.39 -6.40 11.01
CA LEU A 208 21.68 -6.90 11.49
C LEU A 208 22.01 -6.34 12.89
N ASN A 209 21.86 -5.02 13.09
CA ASN A 209 22.14 -4.37 14.37
C ASN A 209 21.25 -4.89 15.50
N ASN A 210 20.03 -5.31 15.19
CA ASN A 210 19.10 -5.90 16.16
C ASN A 210 19.32 -7.40 16.37
N GLY A 211 20.41 -7.98 15.85
CA GLY A 211 20.76 -9.38 16.13
C GLY A 211 20.04 -10.40 15.27
N HIS A 212 19.35 -9.99 14.18
CA HIS A 212 18.82 -10.92 13.19
C HIS A 212 19.95 -11.50 12.32
N GLN A 213 19.66 -12.60 11.62
CA GLN A 213 20.58 -13.26 10.70
C GLN A 213 20.08 -13.07 9.26
N LEU A 214 20.90 -12.44 8.43
CA LEU A 214 20.57 -12.10 7.04
C LEU A 214 21.02 -13.21 6.08
N CYS A 215 20.12 -13.61 5.18
CA CYS A 215 20.34 -14.61 4.15
C CYS A 215 19.95 -14.05 2.76
N VAL A 216 20.44 -14.68 1.70
CA VAL A 216 20.19 -14.29 0.31
C VAL A 216 18.85 -14.85 -0.18
N HIS A 217 18.07 -14.03 -0.89
CA HIS A 217 16.83 -14.45 -1.57
C HIS A 217 16.76 -14.00 -3.03
N THR A 218 17.91 -14.01 -3.72
CA THR A 218 18.09 -13.57 -5.13
C THR A 218 17.86 -12.09 -5.36
N TRP A 219 18.15 -11.60 -6.56
CA TRP A 219 18.11 -10.17 -6.89
C TRP A 219 16.71 -9.71 -7.24
N SER A 220 16.02 -10.47 -8.11
CA SER A 220 14.68 -10.12 -8.62
C SER A 220 13.65 -11.23 -8.42
N HIS A 221 13.89 -12.15 -7.48
CA HIS A 221 12.97 -13.22 -7.11
C HIS A 221 12.52 -14.13 -8.30
N PRO A 222 13.41 -14.55 -9.23
CA PRO A 222 12.99 -15.43 -10.30
C PRO A 222 12.91 -16.89 -9.84
N VAL A 223 12.13 -17.67 -10.58
CA VAL A 223 12.16 -19.12 -10.51
C VAL A 223 13.53 -19.64 -10.98
N MET A 224 14.32 -20.24 -10.08
CA MET A 224 15.77 -20.41 -10.30
C MET A 224 16.13 -21.53 -11.27
N THR A 225 15.36 -22.61 -11.34
CA THR A 225 15.63 -23.74 -12.24
C THR A 225 15.31 -23.43 -13.70
N THR A 226 14.52 -22.37 -13.96
CA THR A 226 14.28 -21.83 -15.33
C THR A 226 15.39 -20.87 -15.77
N GLN A 227 16.28 -20.45 -14.86
CA GLN A 227 17.38 -19.56 -15.19
C GLN A 227 18.60 -20.29 -15.75
N SER A 228 19.25 -19.65 -16.72
CA SER A 228 20.56 -20.07 -17.21
C SER A 228 21.63 -19.91 -16.11
N ASN A 229 22.73 -20.66 -16.21
CA ASN A 229 23.78 -20.67 -15.19
C ASN A 229 24.35 -19.27 -14.89
N ILE A 230 24.52 -18.42 -15.91
CA ILE A 230 25.03 -17.06 -15.71
C ILE A 230 24.00 -16.16 -14.99
N LYS A 231 22.71 -16.35 -15.26
CA LYS A 231 21.64 -15.64 -14.53
C LYS A 231 21.57 -16.09 -13.07
N VAL A 232 21.65 -17.40 -12.80
CA VAL A 232 21.76 -17.93 -11.42
C VAL A 232 22.92 -17.27 -10.66
N VAL A 233 24.10 -17.16 -11.28
CA VAL A 233 25.25 -16.47 -10.67
C VAL A 233 24.97 -14.99 -10.45
N ALA A 234 24.35 -14.29 -11.41
CA ALA A 234 24.04 -12.87 -11.30
C ALA A 234 23.05 -12.58 -10.16
N GLU A 235 21.97 -13.36 -10.05
CA GLU A 235 20.96 -13.27 -8.99
C GLU A 235 21.57 -13.35 -7.58
N LEU A 236 22.45 -14.34 -7.39
CA LEU A 236 23.13 -14.55 -6.10
C LEU A 236 24.20 -13.48 -5.85
N TYR A 237 24.97 -13.11 -6.88
CA TYR A 237 26.07 -12.17 -6.76
C TYR A 237 25.60 -10.76 -6.36
N TRP A 238 24.62 -10.21 -7.09
CA TRP A 238 24.14 -8.84 -6.84
C TRP A 238 23.51 -8.70 -5.46
N THR A 239 22.80 -9.73 -5.00
CA THR A 239 22.22 -9.78 -3.65
C THR A 239 23.29 -9.82 -2.57
N LEU A 240 24.31 -10.66 -2.74
CA LEU A 240 25.46 -10.72 -1.83
C LEU A 240 26.18 -9.37 -1.74
N LYS A 241 26.37 -8.71 -2.88
CA LYS A 241 27.01 -7.38 -2.96
C LYS A 241 26.17 -6.32 -2.24
N ALA A 242 24.85 -6.28 -2.48
CA ALA A 242 23.94 -5.33 -1.84
C ALA A 242 23.92 -5.47 -0.32
N ILE A 243 23.80 -6.72 0.19
CA ILE A 243 23.86 -6.99 1.64
C ILE A 243 25.21 -6.56 2.21
N LYS A 244 26.31 -6.88 1.52
CA LYS A 244 27.66 -6.53 1.96
C LYS A 244 27.89 -5.02 2.02
N GLU A 245 27.42 -4.26 1.04
CA GLU A 245 27.56 -2.80 1.04
C GLU A 245 26.67 -2.15 2.11
N ALA A 246 25.42 -2.62 2.25
CA ALA A 246 24.52 -2.09 3.26
C ALA A 246 25.01 -2.39 4.68
N THR A 247 25.46 -3.61 4.96
CA THR A 247 25.59 -4.12 6.33
C THR A 247 27.01 -4.48 6.75
N GLY A 248 27.94 -4.60 5.79
CA GLY A 248 29.32 -5.00 6.05
C GLY A 248 29.54 -6.51 6.19
N VAL A 249 28.50 -7.34 6.13
CA VAL A 249 28.60 -8.81 6.23
C VAL A 249 28.29 -9.52 4.91
N THR A 250 28.85 -10.71 4.71
CA THR A 250 28.58 -11.58 3.55
C THR A 250 27.90 -12.87 4.00
N PRO A 251 26.59 -13.05 3.73
CA PRO A 251 25.84 -14.26 4.08
C PRO A 251 26.43 -15.56 3.52
N LYS A 252 26.26 -16.64 4.29
CA LYS A 252 26.54 -18.04 3.90
C LYS A 252 25.26 -18.87 3.73
N CYS A 253 24.10 -18.24 3.71
CA CYS A 253 22.80 -18.90 3.60
C CYS A 253 21.96 -18.23 2.50
N TRP A 254 21.13 -19.03 1.84
CA TRP A 254 20.17 -18.54 0.87
C TRP A 254 18.92 -19.43 0.84
N ARG A 255 17.82 -18.88 0.34
CA ARG A 255 16.59 -19.63 0.04
C ARG A 255 16.20 -19.36 -1.42
N PRO A 256 15.84 -20.39 -2.20
CA PRO A 256 15.34 -20.20 -3.55
C PRO A 256 13.90 -19.64 -3.54
N PRO A 257 13.58 -18.61 -4.36
CA PRO A 257 12.22 -18.18 -4.64
C PRO A 257 11.31 -19.35 -5.02
N GLN A 258 10.09 -19.38 -4.48
CA GLN A 258 9.12 -20.48 -4.68
C GLN A 258 9.67 -21.87 -4.33
N SER A 259 10.68 -21.94 -3.46
CA SER A 259 11.48 -23.14 -3.15
C SER A 259 12.23 -23.75 -4.33
N ASP A 260 12.18 -23.15 -5.52
CA ASP A 260 12.51 -23.86 -6.74
C ASP A 260 14.00 -24.04 -6.89
N VAL A 261 14.45 -25.30 -6.80
CA VAL A 261 15.86 -25.63 -6.85
C VAL A 261 16.09 -27.06 -7.33
N ASP A 262 17.17 -27.25 -8.08
CA ASP A 262 17.72 -28.55 -8.49
C ASP A 262 19.23 -28.61 -8.13
N ASP A 263 19.86 -29.76 -8.32
CA ASP A 263 21.27 -29.94 -7.99
C ASP A 263 22.22 -29.06 -8.79
N ARG A 264 21.81 -28.58 -9.98
CA ARG A 264 22.58 -27.60 -10.75
C ARG A 264 22.61 -26.27 -10.01
N VAL A 265 21.45 -25.75 -9.61
CA VAL A 265 21.34 -24.49 -8.86
C VAL A 265 21.98 -24.62 -7.47
N ARG A 266 21.74 -25.72 -6.73
CA ARG A 266 22.41 -25.97 -5.44
C ARG A 266 23.92 -25.99 -5.57
N SER A 267 24.46 -26.62 -6.61
CA SER A 267 25.91 -26.68 -6.83
C SER A 267 26.52 -25.30 -7.08
N ILE A 268 25.85 -24.45 -7.86
CA ILE A 268 26.29 -23.08 -8.12
C ILE A 268 26.27 -22.27 -6.80
N ALA A 269 25.16 -22.30 -6.07
CA ALA A 269 25.03 -21.57 -4.80
C ALA A 269 26.06 -22.04 -3.75
N TRP A 270 26.26 -23.36 -3.62
CA TRP A 270 27.24 -23.94 -2.71
C TRP A 270 28.66 -23.44 -3.00
N GLN A 271 29.06 -23.44 -4.27
CA GLN A 271 30.37 -22.95 -4.68
C GLN A 271 30.56 -21.45 -4.42
N MET A 272 29.48 -20.67 -4.51
CA MET A 272 29.44 -19.25 -4.11
C MET A 272 29.36 -19.04 -2.59
N GLY A 273 29.47 -20.11 -1.80
CA GLY A 273 29.52 -20.04 -0.35
C GLY A 273 28.17 -20.02 0.34
N LEU A 274 27.10 -20.41 -0.34
CA LEU A 274 25.74 -20.35 0.16
C LEU A 274 25.18 -21.75 0.48
N ARG A 275 24.59 -21.89 1.66
CA ARG A 275 23.82 -23.04 2.10
C ARG A 275 22.34 -22.86 1.75
N THR A 276 21.77 -23.82 1.03
CA THR A 276 20.34 -23.83 0.70
C THR A 276 19.49 -24.12 1.93
N ILE A 277 18.58 -23.21 2.24
CA ILE A 277 17.60 -23.32 3.31
C ILE A 277 16.19 -23.38 2.70
N LEU A 278 15.43 -24.41 3.08
CA LEU A 278 14.04 -24.64 2.74
C LEU A 278 13.19 -24.65 4.02
N TRP A 279 12.03 -25.33 3.99
CA TRP A 279 11.05 -25.42 5.08
C TRP A 279 10.33 -26.76 5.05
N ASN A 280 9.72 -27.13 6.18
CA ASN A 280 8.88 -28.32 6.31
C ASN A 280 7.40 -28.00 6.55
N GLN A 281 7.06 -26.73 6.73
CA GLN A 281 5.70 -26.22 6.87
C GLN A 281 5.56 -24.88 6.15
N ASP A 282 4.42 -24.66 5.51
CA ASP A 282 4.11 -23.43 4.80
C ASP A 282 2.88 -22.76 5.42
N SER A 283 3.02 -21.51 5.85
CA SER A 283 1.91 -20.73 6.40
C SER A 283 0.90 -20.30 5.33
N ASN A 284 1.30 -20.25 4.06
CA ASN A 284 0.54 -19.66 2.96
C ASN A 284 0.09 -18.22 3.25
N ASP A 285 0.82 -17.50 4.10
CA ASP A 285 0.53 -16.12 4.49
C ASP A 285 0.59 -15.14 3.31
N TRP A 286 1.48 -15.38 2.35
CA TRP A 286 1.60 -14.63 1.09
C TRP A 286 0.29 -14.62 0.27
N ASN A 287 -0.56 -15.63 0.43
CA ASN A 287 -1.83 -15.74 -0.30
C ASN A 287 -2.99 -15.08 0.48
N MET A 288 -2.76 -14.43 1.62
CA MET A 288 -3.83 -13.74 2.34
C MET A 288 -4.30 -12.47 1.61
N PRO A 289 -5.58 -12.09 1.72
CA PRO A 289 -6.10 -10.86 1.13
C PRO A 289 -5.38 -9.61 1.64
N ASP A 290 -4.74 -8.90 0.71
CA ASP A 290 -4.15 -7.60 0.91
C ASP A 290 -4.11 -6.84 -0.42
N PRO A 291 -4.43 -5.53 -0.47
CA PRO A 291 -4.51 -4.78 -1.72
C PRO A 291 -3.15 -4.57 -2.42
N MET A 292 -2.02 -4.70 -1.72
CA MET A 292 -0.70 -4.44 -2.32
C MET A 292 -0.17 -5.67 -3.07
N ASN A 293 0.06 -6.77 -2.35
CA ASN A 293 0.66 -8.00 -2.89
C ASN A 293 0.05 -9.26 -2.22
N GLY A 294 -1.25 -9.22 -1.92
CA GLY A 294 -1.97 -10.33 -1.31
C GLY A 294 -2.58 -11.29 -2.33
N GLY A 295 -3.14 -12.39 -1.81
CA GLY A 295 -3.88 -13.37 -2.59
C GLY A 295 -5.34 -13.48 -2.14
N ASN A 296 -5.92 -14.67 -2.31
CA ASN A 296 -7.35 -14.91 -2.04
C ASN A 296 -7.61 -15.91 -0.91
N LEU A 297 -6.57 -16.38 -0.21
CA LEU A 297 -6.68 -17.36 0.87
C LEU A 297 -7.25 -16.70 2.14
N PRO A 298 -8.44 -17.09 2.61
CA PRO A 298 -9.01 -16.48 3.80
C PRO A 298 -8.07 -16.59 5.00
N SER A 299 -7.86 -15.50 5.74
CA SER A 299 -6.91 -15.47 6.87
C SER A 299 -7.24 -16.52 7.96
N LYS A 300 -8.52 -16.88 8.11
CA LYS A 300 -8.98 -17.98 8.97
C LYS A 300 -8.40 -19.35 8.60
N THR A 301 -8.10 -19.58 7.32
CA THR A 301 -7.45 -20.81 6.86
C THR A 301 -6.01 -20.86 7.34
N VAL A 302 -5.28 -19.75 7.22
CA VAL A 302 -3.92 -19.59 7.77
C VAL A 302 -3.91 -19.79 9.28
N ASP A 303 -4.88 -19.20 10.00
CA ASP A 303 -5.07 -19.43 11.45
C ASP A 303 -5.23 -20.92 11.79
N GLY A 304 -5.93 -21.67 10.95
CA GLY A 304 -6.09 -23.11 11.08
C GLY A 304 -4.76 -23.88 11.02
N TYR A 305 -3.80 -23.43 10.20
CA TYR A 305 -2.48 -24.05 10.11
C TYR A 305 -1.67 -23.86 11.39
N PHE A 306 -1.58 -22.62 11.89
CA PHE A 306 -0.88 -22.32 13.15
C PHE A 306 -1.51 -23.06 14.34
N GLN A 307 -2.85 -23.06 14.44
CA GLN A 307 -3.56 -23.79 15.48
C GLN A 307 -3.29 -25.29 15.41
N LYS A 308 -3.23 -25.86 14.20
CA LYS A 308 -2.91 -27.27 13.99
C LYS A 308 -1.49 -27.59 14.47
N TRP A 309 -0.48 -26.80 14.09
CA TRP A 309 0.90 -27.05 14.52
C TRP A 309 1.06 -26.95 16.04
N ILE A 310 0.44 -25.95 16.68
CA ILE A 310 0.39 -25.81 18.15
C ILE A 310 -0.22 -27.06 18.78
N ASN A 311 -1.35 -27.54 18.25
CA ASN A 311 -2.05 -28.72 18.77
C ASN A 311 -1.23 -29.99 18.57
N ASP A 312 -0.59 -30.17 17.41
CA ASP A 312 0.24 -31.32 17.11
C ASP A 312 1.49 -31.36 18.00
N GLN A 313 2.09 -30.20 18.30
CA GLN A 313 3.19 -30.12 19.26
C GLN A 313 2.73 -30.47 20.68
N LYS A 314 1.61 -29.90 21.16
CA LYS A 314 1.04 -30.20 22.50
C LYS A 314 0.65 -31.66 22.65
N ALA A 315 0.12 -32.27 21.59
CA ALA A 315 -0.21 -33.69 21.54
C ALA A 315 1.02 -34.59 21.33
N GLY A 316 2.22 -34.01 21.20
CA GLY A 316 3.46 -34.76 21.02
C GLY A 316 3.59 -35.45 19.65
N LYS A 317 2.79 -35.08 18.66
CA LYS A 317 2.76 -35.70 17.31
C LYS A 317 3.94 -35.30 16.42
N LEU A 318 4.61 -34.19 16.73
CA LEU A 318 5.79 -33.76 15.98
C LEU A 318 7.02 -34.57 16.41
N ASN A 319 7.78 -35.07 15.44
CA ASN A 319 9.02 -35.83 15.67
C ASN A 319 10.28 -34.95 15.52
N LYS A 320 10.13 -33.79 14.89
CA LYS A 320 11.15 -32.79 14.60
C LYS A 320 10.60 -31.40 14.88
N GLY A 321 11.47 -30.41 15.01
CA GLY A 321 11.05 -29.02 15.08
C GLY A 321 10.68 -28.49 13.69
N LEU A 322 10.03 -27.34 13.66
CA LEU A 322 9.50 -26.76 12.44
C LEU A 322 10.42 -25.68 11.92
N VAL A 323 10.57 -25.57 10.60
CA VAL A 323 11.00 -24.35 9.93
C VAL A 323 9.83 -23.97 9.04
N VAL A 324 9.23 -22.82 9.33
CA VAL A 324 7.98 -22.39 8.69
C VAL A 324 8.28 -21.29 7.69
N LEU A 325 7.74 -21.42 6.48
CA LEU A 325 7.76 -20.34 5.50
C LEU A 325 6.75 -19.26 5.92
N GLU A 326 7.27 -18.07 6.18
CA GLU A 326 6.55 -16.85 6.52
C GLU A 326 7.23 -15.70 5.79
N HIS A 327 6.53 -14.58 5.60
CA HIS A 327 7.03 -13.45 4.81
C HIS A 327 6.90 -12.12 5.55
N GLU A 328 7.73 -11.13 5.16
CA GLU A 328 7.55 -9.72 5.54
C GLU A 328 7.15 -8.88 4.32
N LEU A 329 6.08 -9.29 3.62
CA LEU A 329 5.67 -8.75 2.32
C LEU A 329 4.80 -7.49 2.40
N ASN A 330 3.94 -7.45 3.41
CA ASN A 330 2.90 -6.45 3.59
C ASN A 330 2.39 -6.50 5.04
N ARG A 331 1.53 -5.56 5.41
CA ARG A 331 0.94 -5.49 6.75
C ARG A 331 0.23 -6.77 7.19
N MET A 332 -0.36 -7.55 6.27
CA MET A 332 -1.13 -8.74 6.63
C MET A 332 -0.22 -9.88 7.09
N THR A 333 0.88 -10.11 6.39
CA THR A 333 1.91 -11.09 6.78
C THR A 333 2.59 -10.72 8.11
N VAL A 334 2.92 -9.43 8.31
CA VAL A 334 3.47 -8.92 9.58
C VAL A 334 2.46 -9.03 10.72
N ASN A 335 1.19 -8.72 10.49
CA ASN A 335 0.14 -8.84 11.52
C ASN A 335 -0.10 -10.30 11.93
N MET A 336 -0.11 -11.23 10.97
CA MET A 336 -0.22 -12.67 11.24
C MET A 336 0.90 -13.12 12.20
N THR A 337 2.13 -12.71 11.92
CA THR A 337 3.28 -12.96 12.80
C THR A 337 3.02 -12.43 14.21
N MET A 338 2.61 -11.16 14.31
CA MET A 338 2.38 -10.49 15.60
C MET A 338 1.26 -11.16 16.41
N HIS A 339 0.29 -11.78 15.74
CA HIS A 339 -0.80 -12.53 16.35
C HIS A 339 -0.36 -13.90 16.88
N TRP A 340 0.34 -14.69 16.07
CA TRP A 340 0.64 -16.10 16.40
C TRP A 340 1.90 -16.29 17.24
N LEU A 341 2.93 -15.46 17.06
CA LEU A 341 4.21 -15.61 17.76
C LEU A 341 4.10 -15.73 19.29
N PRO A 342 3.25 -14.95 19.99
CA PRO A 342 3.09 -15.09 21.45
C PRO A 342 2.52 -16.46 21.87
N ALA A 343 1.70 -17.10 21.05
CA ALA A 343 1.16 -18.43 21.30
C ALA A 343 2.18 -19.52 20.97
N LEU A 344 3.00 -19.29 19.93
CA LEU A 344 4.12 -20.14 19.57
C LEU A 344 5.17 -20.18 20.67
N GLU A 345 5.57 -19.04 21.25
CA GLU A 345 6.53 -18.99 22.38
C GLU A 345 6.07 -19.79 23.61
N LYS A 346 4.77 -19.97 23.81
CA LYS A 346 4.21 -20.79 24.91
C LYS A 346 4.27 -22.29 24.63
N THR A 347 4.44 -22.68 23.36
CA THR A 347 4.30 -24.06 22.89
C THR A 347 5.61 -24.63 22.34
N PHE A 348 6.42 -23.77 21.73
CA PHE A 348 7.67 -24.08 21.04
C PHE A 348 8.81 -23.24 21.64
N ASN A 349 10.02 -23.77 21.48
CA ASN A 349 11.25 -23.01 21.64
C ASN A 349 11.53 -22.23 20.33
N VAL A 350 11.11 -20.97 20.29
CA VAL A 350 11.25 -20.10 19.12
C VAL A 350 12.68 -19.56 19.03
N VAL A 351 13.37 -19.88 17.95
CA VAL A 351 14.77 -19.50 17.68
C VAL A 351 14.99 -19.32 16.17
N PRO A 352 16.04 -18.61 15.71
CA PRO A 352 16.38 -18.62 14.28
C PRO A 352 16.58 -20.04 13.75
N ALA A 353 16.13 -20.32 12.52
CA ALA A 353 16.29 -21.61 11.86
C ALA A 353 17.75 -22.08 11.72
N LEU A 354 18.70 -21.17 11.47
CA LEU A 354 20.12 -21.51 11.46
C LEU A 354 20.62 -21.89 12.87
N SER A 355 20.19 -21.14 13.90
CA SER A 355 20.54 -21.43 15.29
C SER A 355 20.00 -22.78 15.77
N CYS A 356 18.75 -23.16 15.44
CA CYS A 356 18.23 -24.49 15.79
C CYS A 356 18.98 -25.63 15.06
N ASN A 357 19.58 -25.33 13.91
CA ASN A 357 20.43 -26.24 13.14
C ASN A 357 21.92 -26.19 13.56
N GLY A 358 22.25 -25.52 14.66
CA GLY A 358 23.63 -25.49 15.19
C GLY A 358 24.58 -24.55 14.44
N ILE A 359 24.07 -23.68 13.56
CA ILE A 359 24.88 -22.77 12.75
C ILE A 359 25.05 -21.45 13.51
N THR A 360 26.24 -21.24 14.06
CA THR A 360 26.62 -20.04 14.84
C THR A 360 27.24 -18.94 13.99
N GLU A 361 27.86 -19.26 12.85
CA GLU A 361 28.62 -18.33 12.01
C GLU A 361 27.98 -18.19 10.61
N PRO A 362 26.88 -17.43 10.47
CA PRO A 362 26.15 -17.32 9.21
C PRO A 362 26.85 -16.43 8.18
N TYR A 363 28.01 -15.83 8.51
CA TYR A 363 28.74 -14.91 7.66
C TYR A 363 30.20 -15.30 7.46
N TRP A 364 30.83 -14.76 6.41
CA TRP A 364 32.28 -14.90 6.19
C TRP A 364 33.11 -14.07 7.19
N GLU A 365 32.52 -13.01 7.75
CA GLU A 365 33.09 -12.20 8.81
C GLU A 365 33.02 -12.95 10.15
N THR A 366 34.17 -13.33 10.69
CA THR A 366 34.31 -14.24 11.84
C THR A 366 33.88 -13.65 13.19
N LYS A 367 33.61 -12.34 13.26
CA LYS A 367 33.19 -11.67 14.50
C LYS A 367 31.70 -11.84 14.81
N PHE A 368 30.92 -12.38 13.89
CA PHE A 368 29.48 -12.58 14.05
C PHE A 368 29.19 -14.03 14.45
N VAL A 369 29.36 -14.31 15.75
CA VAL A 369 29.07 -15.62 16.36
C VAL A 369 27.76 -15.52 17.12
N TYR A 370 26.73 -16.22 16.62
CA TYR A 370 25.39 -16.26 17.19
C TYR A 370 25.23 -17.43 18.16
N PRO A 371 24.38 -17.30 19.20
CA PRO A 371 24.12 -18.39 20.15
C PRO A 371 23.33 -19.54 19.52
N THR A 372 23.65 -20.77 19.93
CA THR A 372 22.91 -22.01 19.62
C THR A 372 22.02 -22.40 20.79
N GLY A 373 20.91 -21.69 20.93
CA GLY A 373 19.91 -21.91 21.99
C GLY A 373 19.13 -20.63 22.29
N SER A 374 17.90 -20.77 22.78
CA SER A 374 17.17 -19.62 23.33
C SER A 374 18.03 -19.04 24.45
N SER A 375 18.34 -17.75 24.38
CA SER A 375 18.92 -17.01 25.50
C SER A 375 18.03 -17.26 26.70
N SER A 376 18.46 -18.16 27.59
CA SER A 376 17.83 -18.39 28.88
C SER A 376 17.56 -17.03 29.50
N ARG A 377 16.32 -16.82 29.93
CA ARG A 377 15.88 -15.64 30.65
C ARG A 377 16.74 -15.53 31.92
N THR A 378 17.88 -14.85 31.82
CA THR A 378 18.80 -14.68 32.94
C THR A 378 18.00 -14.03 34.06
N THR A 379 17.79 -14.81 35.12
CA THR A 379 17.09 -14.36 36.31
C THR A 379 18.07 -13.48 37.04
N THR A 380 18.06 -12.17 36.76
CA THR A 380 18.88 -11.22 37.52
C THR A 380 18.33 -11.16 38.93
N THR A 381 19.07 -11.74 39.86
CA THR A 381 18.83 -11.74 41.29
C THR A 381 18.71 -10.32 41.80
N THR A 382 17.62 -10.08 42.54
CA THR A 382 17.24 -8.82 43.16
C THR A 382 18.27 -8.31 44.16
N SER A 383 18.86 -7.13 43.91
CA SER A 383 19.35 -6.25 44.97
C SER A 383 18.22 -5.29 45.37
N LYS A 384 17.77 -5.43 46.62
CA LYS A 384 16.72 -4.63 47.26
C LYS A 384 17.06 -3.13 47.22
N THR A 385 16.14 -2.32 46.70
CA THR A 385 15.99 -0.92 47.12
C THR A 385 14.53 -0.47 46.99
N SER A 386 14.00 -0.05 48.14
CA SER A 386 12.79 0.77 48.42
C SER A 386 11.66 0.85 47.39
N LYS A 387 10.52 0.28 47.78
CA LYS A 387 9.17 0.45 47.24
C LYS A 387 8.69 1.91 47.35
N PRO A 388 8.30 2.59 46.25
CA PRO A 388 7.43 3.76 46.35
C PRO A 388 5.97 3.30 46.27
N THR A 389 5.18 3.82 47.20
CA THR A 389 3.75 3.65 47.35
C THR A 389 3.00 4.10 46.08
N ALA A 390 2.21 3.20 45.50
CA ALA A 390 1.36 3.51 44.35
C ALA A 390 0.18 4.39 44.81
N THR A 391 0.15 5.64 44.34
CA THR A 391 -1.04 6.49 44.35
C THR A 391 -1.84 6.22 43.07
N ASN A 392 -3.09 5.81 43.24
CA ASN A 392 -4.07 5.65 42.17
C ASN A 392 -4.27 6.98 41.42
N LYS A 393 -3.79 7.05 40.17
CA LYS A 393 -4.26 8.01 39.14
C LYS A 393 -4.72 7.22 37.93
N GLY A 394 -5.87 7.62 37.39
CA GLY A 394 -6.60 6.92 36.33
C GLY A 394 -5.74 6.55 35.12
N LEU A 395 -5.94 5.34 34.62
CA LEU A 395 -5.23 4.75 33.49
C LEU A 395 -5.77 5.30 32.17
N SER A 396 -4.93 6.03 31.42
CA SER A 396 -5.12 6.31 29.99
C SER A 396 -4.31 5.31 29.15
N CYS A 397 -4.82 4.89 27.99
CA CYS A 397 -4.08 4.04 27.06
C CYS A 397 -2.85 4.78 26.51
N ASP A 398 -1.67 4.14 26.53
CA ASP A 398 -0.47 4.60 25.83
C ASP A 398 -0.33 3.85 24.50
N SER A 399 0.01 4.59 23.45
CA SER A 399 0.29 4.20 22.06
C SER A 399 1.33 3.07 21.86
N LYS A 400 1.87 2.49 22.95
CA LYS A 400 2.98 1.53 22.95
C LYS A 400 2.57 0.09 23.28
N SER A 401 1.27 -0.18 23.44
CA SER A 401 0.74 -1.48 23.84
C SER A 401 0.56 -2.40 22.63
N TYR A 402 1.63 -3.06 22.18
CA TYR A 402 1.61 -3.98 21.05
C TYR A 402 1.67 -5.44 21.52
N GLY A 403 0.67 -6.25 21.16
CA GLY A 403 0.79 -7.71 21.01
C GLY A 403 1.33 -8.53 22.20
N LEU A 404 1.29 -8.05 23.44
CA LEU A 404 1.87 -8.76 24.59
C LEU A 404 0.99 -9.88 25.18
N GLY A 405 -0.21 -10.12 24.65
CA GLY A 405 -1.10 -11.19 25.16
C GLY A 405 -1.54 -11.03 26.62
N ASN A 406 -1.22 -9.89 27.26
CA ASN A 406 -1.57 -9.50 28.62
C ASN A 406 -2.01 -8.01 28.70
N GLY A 407 -2.28 -7.36 27.57
CA GLY A 407 -2.63 -5.93 27.54
C GLY A 407 -4.12 -5.72 27.78
N ASN A 408 -4.47 -4.91 28.79
CA ASN A 408 -5.80 -4.31 28.86
C ASN A 408 -5.94 -3.35 27.68
N GLY A 409 -6.74 -3.70 26.68
CA GLY A 409 -7.11 -2.80 25.60
C GLY A 409 -7.90 -1.59 26.10
N TYR A 410 -8.39 -0.76 25.18
CA TYR A 410 -9.31 0.34 25.52
C TYR A 410 -10.48 -0.21 26.34
N ASN A 411 -10.71 0.33 27.55
CA ASN A 411 -11.74 -0.14 28.49
C ASN A 411 -11.66 -1.63 28.92
N GLY A 412 -10.51 -2.29 28.81
CA GLY A 412 -10.34 -3.68 29.27
C GLY A 412 -10.88 -4.75 28.31
N CYS A 413 -11.08 -4.44 27.03
CA CYS A 413 -11.50 -5.41 26.01
C CYS A 413 -10.30 -6.06 25.27
N CYS A 414 -10.42 -7.36 24.94
CA CYS A 414 -9.50 -8.12 24.07
C CYS A 414 -9.96 -8.11 22.58
N CYS A 415 -9.11 -8.53 21.63
CA CYS A 415 -9.48 -8.72 20.22
C CYS A 415 -9.67 -10.22 19.88
N LYS A 416 -10.69 -10.56 19.07
CA LYS A 416 -11.11 -11.93 18.74
C LYS A 416 -10.42 -12.50 17.48
N THR A 417 -10.00 -11.65 16.54
CA THR A 417 -9.33 -12.05 15.29
C THR A 417 -8.18 -11.12 14.89
N GLN A 418 -7.33 -11.59 13.97
CA GLN A 418 -6.12 -10.90 13.47
C GLN A 418 -6.35 -9.57 12.75
N MET A 419 -7.58 -9.25 12.31
CA MET A 419 -7.90 -7.94 11.70
C MET A 419 -7.88 -6.77 12.69
N ASP A 420 -7.95 -7.04 14.00
CA ASP A 420 -8.45 -6.06 14.97
C ASP A 420 -7.36 -5.46 15.89
N CYS A 421 -6.06 -5.72 15.65
CA CYS A 421 -5.06 -5.47 16.70
C CYS A 421 -4.47 -4.05 16.76
N ILE A 422 -4.54 -3.24 15.69
CA ILE A 422 -4.00 -1.87 15.69
C ILE A 422 -5.11 -0.85 15.45
N GLU A 423 -5.80 -0.91 14.31
CA GLU A 423 -6.79 0.10 13.92
C GLU A 423 -8.04 0.08 14.83
N ASP A 424 -8.60 -1.09 15.12
CA ASP A 424 -9.81 -1.21 15.96
C ASP A 424 -9.55 -1.00 17.46
N CYS A 425 -8.34 -1.30 17.93
CA CYS A 425 -7.92 -0.95 19.29
C CYS A 425 -7.75 0.56 19.47
N ILE A 426 -7.30 1.26 18.42
CA ILE A 426 -7.18 2.73 18.40
C ILE A 426 -8.55 3.40 18.23
N ARG A 427 -9.49 2.77 17.50
CA ARG A 427 -10.87 3.26 17.26
C ARG A 427 -11.91 2.85 18.32
N GLY A 428 -11.58 1.92 19.23
CA GLY A 428 -12.47 1.49 20.32
C GLY A 428 -13.49 0.40 19.96
N THR A 429 -13.24 -0.38 18.91
CA THR A 429 -14.13 -1.40 18.32
C THR A 429 -13.71 -2.85 18.64
N CYS A 430 -13.06 -3.09 19.78
CA CYS A 430 -12.65 -4.44 20.18
C CYS A 430 -13.84 -5.40 20.42
N ASN A 431 -13.78 -6.62 19.88
CA ASN A 431 -14.85 -7.63 19.84
C ASN A 431 -14.60 -8.85 20.77
N GLY A 432 -13.58 -8.82 21.62
CA GLY A 432 -13.27 -9.87 22.60
C GLY A 432 -14.01 -9.68 23.93
N PRO A 433 -14.02 -10.72 24.78
CA PRO A 433 -14.73 -10.68 26.07
C PRO A 433 -14.17 -9.60 27.00
N THR A 434 -15.04 -8.96 27.77
CA THR A 434 -14.68 -8.00 28.84
C THR A 434 -14.02 -8.70 30.01
N ASP A 435 -13.02 -8.06 30.63
CA ASP A 435 -12.40 -8.53 31.87
C ASP A 435 -13.47 -8.78 32.96
N PRO A 436 -13.54 -9.99 33.56
CA PRO A 436 -14.50 -10.30 34.63
C PRO A 436 -14.34 -9.44 35.91
N ASN A 437 -13.29 -8.62 36.04
CA ASN A 437 -13.02 -7.83 37.25
C ASN A 437 -13.47 -6.36 37.26
N THR A 438 -14.12 -5.83 36.21
CA THR A 438 -14.56 -4.42 36.19
C THR A 438 -16.05 -4.24 36.46
N THR A 439 -16.41 -4.02 37.72
CA THR A 439 -17.74 -3.57 38.16
C THR A 439 -18.04 -2.13 37.74
N THR A 440 -19.22 -1.93 37.17
CA THR A 440 -19.81 -0.69 36.64
C THR A 440 -20.06 0.39 37.70
N LYS A 441 -19.88 1.68 37.33
CA LYS A 441 -20.67 2.80 37.88
C LYS A 441 -21.09 3.79 36.78
N LYS A 442 -22.42 3.86 36.58
CA LYS A 442 -23.14 4.95 35.89
C LYS A 442 -22.93 6.27 36.63
N VAL A 443 -22.64 7.37 35.92
CA VAL A 443 -22.96 8.74 36.40
C VAL A 443 -23.49 9.59 35.24
N SER A 444 -24.51 10.37 35.61
CA SER A 444 -25.46 11.16 34.83
C SER A 444 -24.88 12.46 34.24
N LYS A 445 -25.56 12.97 33.21
CA LYS A 445 -25.41 14.32 32.62
C LYS A 445 -25.61 15.41 33.67
N THR A 446 -24.80 16.47 33.60
CA THR A 446 -25.23 17.82 33.99
C THR A 446 -24.53 18.89 33.16
N THR A 447 -25.35 19.79 32.63
CA THR A 447 -25.06 20.95 31.78
C THR A 447 -24.56 22.13 32.61
N THR A 448 -23.51 22.83 32.17
CA THR A 448 -23.34 24.27 32.42
C THR A 448 -22.47 24.92 31.35
N LYS A 449 -23.06 25.92 30.67
CA LYS A 449 -22.39 26.93 29.83
C LYS A 449 -21.68 27.96 30.71
N LYS A 450 -20.44 28.35 30.36
CA LYS A 450 -20.06 29.77 30.16
C LYS A 450 -18.64 29.93 29.58
N SER A 451 -18.59 30.57 28.41
CA SER A 451 -17.71 31.66 27.95
C SER A 451 -16.35 31.90 28.62
N SER A 452 -15.29 31.85 27.81
CA SER A 452 -14.26 32.90 27.71
C SER A 452 -13.46 32.77 26.40
N SER A 453 -13.43 33.86 25.61
CA SER A 453 -12.68 34.01 24.35
C SER A 453 -11.16 33.82 24.47
N PRO A 454 -10.46 33.49 23.37
CA PRO A 454 -9.01 33.32 23.35
C PRO A 454 -8.30 34.67 23.20
N THR A 455 -7.38 34.97 24.12
CA THR A 455 -6.44 36.09 23.99
C THR A 455 -5.38 35.78 22.94
N THR A 456 -5.26 36.73 22.01
CA THR A 456 -4.21 36.94 21.03
C THR A 456 -2.81 37.00 21.66
N ALA A 457 -1.83 36.38 21.00
CA ALA A 457 -0.41 36.70 21.17
C ALA A 457 0.26 36.83 19.79
N SER A 458 0.59 38.07 19.45
CA SER A 458 1.34 38.51 18.29
C SER A 458 2.84 38.19 18.43
N CYS A 459 3.52 37.88 17.32
CA CYS A 459 4.98 37.79 17.29
C CYS A 459 5.59 39.15 16.90
N LEU A 460 6.55 39.64 17.68
CA LEU A 460 7.43 40.77 17.33
C LEU A 460 8.77 40.27 16.75
N PRO A 461 9.43 41.01 15.83
CA PRO A 461 10.65 40.54 15.17
C PRO A 461 11.94 40.97 15.88
N GLY A 462 12.91 40.04 15.92
CA GLY A 462 14.35 40.34 16.01
C GLY A 462 14.97 40.27 17.41
N SER A 463 15.49 39.09 17.80
CA SER A 463 16.62 38.95 18.73
C SER A 463 17.29 37.59 18.53
N ARG A 464 18.57 37.61 18.15
CA ARG A 464 19.38 36.41 17.86
C ARG A 464 19.88 35.74 19.15
N GLY A 465 19.63 34.45 19.25
CA GLY A 465 20.56 33.39 19.68
C GLY A 465 20.96 33.31 21.16
N LYS A 466 20.63 32.18 21.80
CA LYS A 466 21.62 31.23 22.38
C LYS A 466 20.94 29.92 22.85
N LYS A 467 21.36 28.83 22.19
CA LYS A 467 21.37 27.38 22.51
C LYS A 467 20.34 26.74 23.47
N LYS A 468 19.80 25.62 22.95
CA LYS A 468 19.08 24.46 23.53
C LYS A 468 17.59 24.65 23.80
N ASP A 469 16.72 24.01 23.00
CA ASP A 469 15.87 22.89 23.46
C ASP A 469 15.02 22.27 22.33
N LYS A 470 14.61 21.02 22.54
CA LYS A 470 13.63 20.28 21.73
C LYS A 470 12.21 20.68 22.14
N THR A 471 11.34 21.08 21.19
CA THR A 471 9.95 20.59 20.95
C THR A 471 9.16 21.48 19.94
N TYR A 472 8.68 20.83 18.87
CA TYR A 472 7.57 21.06 17.91
C TYR A 472 6.96 22.45 17.54
N GLY A 473 6.96 22.73 16.22
CA GLY A 473 5.98 23.49 15.39
C GLY A 473 6.40 24.90 14.93
N PRO A 474 5.94 25.48 13.78
CA PRO A 474 5.44 24.96 12.49
C PRO A 474 6.50 25.08 11.37
N PHE A 475 6.24 24.53 10.17
CA PHE A 475 7.19 24.50 9.05
C PHE A 475 7.69 25.89 8.61
N ILE A 476 9.02 26.02 8.47
CA ILE A 476 9.72 27.00 7.65
C ILE A 476 10.20 26.27 6.40
N LEU A 477 9.86 26.79 5.21
CA LEU A 477 10.47 26.38 3.94
C LEU A 477 11.73 27.24 3.68
N SER A 478 12.86 26.58 3.44
CA SER A 478 14.10 27.10 2.85
C SER A 478 14.98 25.87 2.52
N ASP A 479 15.73 25.74 1.42
CA ASP A 479 15.97 26.57 0.25
C ASP A 479 16.35 25.62 -0.91
N THR A 480 15.62 25.64 -2.02
CA THR A 480 16.14 26.01 -3.35
C THR A 480 15.02 25.87 -4.38
N GLU A 481 14.68 27.03 -4.95
CA GLU A 481 13.76 27.32 -6.06
C GLU A 481 12.26 27.47 -5.71
N PRO A 482 11.61 28.55 -6.22
CA PRO A 482 10.17 28.70 -6.06
C PRO A 482 9.51 27.53 -6.79
N PRO A 483 8.40 26.96 -6.29
CA PRO A 483 7.77 25.87 -6.99
C PRO A 483 7.35 26.40 -8.37
N GLU A 484 7.97 25.84 -9.40
CA GLU A 484 7.36 25.81 -10.72
C GLU A 484 6.05 25.03 -10.54
N VAL A 485 4.91 25.66 -10.82
CA VAL A 485 3.62 24.98 -10.71
C VAL A 485 3.32 24.41 -12.09
N ASN A 486 3.58 23.12 -12.27
CA ASN A 486 3.07 22.36 -13.41
C ASN A 486 1.54 22.36 -13.32
N LEU A 487 0.90 23.03 -14.25
CA LEU A 487 -0.53 23.23 -14.31
C LEU A 487 -1.28 22.07 -14.96
N LEU A 488 -0.66 21.12 -15.67
CA LEU A 488 -1.39 20.04 -16.33
C LEU A 488 -0.51 18.87 -16.80
N ASN A 489 -1.11 17.67 -16.71
CA ASN A 489 -0.71 16.47 -17.43
C ASN A 489 -1.81 16.20 -18.50
N VAL A 490 -1.55 16.54 -19.77
CA VAL A 490 -2.45 16.22 -20.90
C VAL A 490 -1.63 15.62 -22.03
N GLY A 491 -1.42 14.32 -21.98
CA GLY A 491 -0.86 13.57 -23.11
C GLY A 491 0.59 13.93 -23.49
N PRO A 492 1.16 13.19 -24.46
CA PRO A 492 2.59 12.86 -24.45
C PRO A 492 3.58 13.94 -24.93
N THR A 493 3.21 15.21 -25.16
CA THR A 493 4.19 16.19 -25.69
C THR A 493 4.15 17.64 -25.15
N GLU A 494 3.27 18.05 -24.22
CA GLU A 494 3.28 19.45 -23.75
C GLU A 494 3.01 19.58 -22.24
N ASP A 495 3.99 20.12 -21.50
CA ASP A 495 3.87 20.54 -20.10
C ASP A 495 3.44 22.00 -19.98
N LEU A 496 2.56 22.25 -19.03
CA LEU A 496 1.93 23.52 -18.76
C LEU A 496 2.51 24.10 -17.47
N TRP A 497 3.07 25.31 -17.48
CA TRP A 497 3.69 25.90 -16.28
C TRP A 497 3.12 27.28 -15.96
N PHE A 498 2.69 27.52 -14.71
CA PHE A 498 2.28 28.86 -14.25
C PHE A 498 3.44 29.67 -13.69
N LYS A 499 3.66 30.88 -14.22
CA LYS A 499 4.53 31.91 -13.63
C LYS A 499 3.86 33.29 -13.73
N PRO A 500 3.47 33.94 -12.62
CA PRO A 500 2.82 35.25 -12.68
C PRO A 500 3.79 36.35 -13.17
N LYS A 501 3.34 37.27 -14.04
CA LYS A 501 4.10 38.46 -14.49
C LYS A 501 3.90 39.65 -13.54
N VAL A 502 5.00 40.31 -13.15
CA VAL A 502 5.00 41.69 -12.63
C VAL A 502 6.02 42.53 -13.40
N LEU A 503 5.56 43.72 -13.84
CA LEU A 503 6.28 44.74 -14.59
C LEU A 503 7.20 45.54 -13.65
N SER A 504 8.44 45.80 -14.08
CA SER A 504 9.40 46.82 -13.60
C SER A 504 10.67 46.29 -12.90
N SER A 505 11.79 46.93 -13.26
CA SER A 505 13.17 46.51 -13.06
C SER A 505 13.90 47.40 -12.05
N ILE A 506 13.63 47.29 -10.75
CA ILE A 506 14.50 47.82 -9.69
C ILE A 506 14.49 46.84 -8.50
N PHE A 507 15.65 46.25 -8.19
CA PHE A 507 15.87 45.23 -7.16
C PHE A 507 15.21 45.52 -5.80
N ARG A 508 14.46 44.56 -5.22
CA ARG A 508 14.43 44.20 -3.77
C ARG A 508 13.95 42.76 -3.54
N ARG A 509 14.41 42.22 -2.39
CA ARG A 509 14.11 40.98 -1.62
C ARG A 509 12.84 40.22 -1.99
N ALA A 510 12.83 38.92 -1.68
CA ALA A 510 11.63 38.11 -1.78
C ALA A 510 10.44 38.80 -1.10
N HIS A 511 9.38 39.06 -1.86
CA HIS A 511 8.19 39.71 -1.34
C HIS A 511 7.29 38.63 -0.76
N TYR A 512 7.27 38.55 0.57
CA TYR A 512 6.23 37.81 1.26
C TYR A 512 4.93 38.59 1.14
N VAL A 513 3.97 38.03 0.40
CA VAL A 513 2.62 38.57 0.29
C VAL A 513 1.81 37.90 1.38
N ASN A 514 1.22 38.69 2.27
CA ASN A 514 0.35 38.20 3.34
C ASN A 514 -1.04 37.82 2.79
N GLU A 515 -1.07 37.17 1.62
CA GLU A 515 -2.25 36.63 0.95
C GLU A 515 -2.20 35.11 0.92
N THR A 516 -3.36 34.47 0.98
CA THR A 516 -3.52 33.04 0.71
C THR A 516 -3.86 32.82 -0.76
N LEU A 517 -3.14 31.94 -1.46
CA LEU A 517 -3.39 31.57 -2.85
C LEU A 517 -4.15 30.25 -2.93
N PHE A 518 -5.28 30.23 -3.62
CA PHE A 518 -6.00 29.01 -3.97
C PHE A 518 -5.97 28.85 -5.49
N VAL A 519 -5.53 27.72 -6.02
CA VAL A 519 -5.46 27.43 -7.46
C VAL A 519 -6.39 26.28 -7.77
N TYR A 520 -7.20 26.43 -8.81
CA TYR A 520 -8.16 25.43 -9.24
C TYR A 520 -8.24 25.32 -10.79
N GLY A 521 -8.26 24.10 -11.33
CA GLY A 521 -8.34 23.76 -12.75
C GLY A 521 -9.76 23.35 -13.17
N LEU A 522 -10.19 23.77 -14.36
CA LEU A 522 -11.57 23.58 -14.81
C LEU A 522 -11.78 22.25 -15.55
N TYR A 523 -12.66 21.41 -15.00
CA TYR A 523 -13.22 20.23 -15.68
C TYR A 523 -14.53 20.58 -16.35
N GLY A 524 -14.71 20.13 -17.59
CA GLY A 524 -16.01 20.16 -18.25
C GLY A 524 -17.02 19.19 -17.60
N PRO A 525 -18.30 19.24 -18.02
CA PRO A 525 -19.36 18.37 -17.51
C PRO A 525 -19.06 16.86 -17.67
N TYR A 526 -18.08 16.48 -18.50
CA TYR A 526 -17.61 15.09 -18.74
C TYR A 526 -17.00 14.38 -17.54
N HIS A 527 -16.49 15.11 -16.55
CA HIS A 527 -15.89 14.52 -15.33
C HIS A 527 -16.42 15.17 -14.05
N PHE A 528 -17.72 15.49 -14.04
CA PHE A 528 -18.38 16.25 -12.98
C PHE A 528 -18.20 15.64 -11.57
N SER A 529 -18.23 14.31 -11.43
CA SER A 529 -18.00 13.67 -10.13
C SER A 529 -16.59 13.93 -9.58
N HIS A 530 -15.56 13.88 -10.42
CA HIS A 530 -14.19 14.15 -10.01
C HIS A 530 -14.00 15.63 -9.66
N LEU A 531 -14.54 16.53 -10.50
CA LEU A 531 -14.62 17.96 -10.22
C LEU A 531 -15.24 18.21 -8.83
N LEU A 532 -16.36 17.55 -8.55
CA LEU A 532 -17.13 17.77 -7.33
C LEU A 532 -16.42 17.24 -6.08
N PHE A 533 -16.09 15.95 -6.07
CA PHE A 533 -15.55 15.26 -4.89
C PHE A 533 -14.06 15.50 -4.68
N ASN A 534 -13.28 15.58 -5.76
CA ASN A 534 -11.84 15.75 -5.67
C ASN A 534 -11.45 17.23 -5.73
N GLY A 535 -12.32 18.11 -6.25
CA GLY A 535 -12.00 19.52 -6.51
C GLY A 535 -12.75 20.52 -5.65
N LEU A 536 -14.05 20.72 -5.94
CA LEU A 536 -14.86 21.79 -5.40
C LEU A 536 -15.14 21.65 -3.90
N ILE A 537 -15.44 20.44 -3.43
CA ILE A 537 -15.74 20.20 -2.01
C ILE A 537 -14.49 20.36 -1.13
N PRO A 538 -13.31 19.79 -1.48
CA PRO A 538 -12.06 20.08 -0.77
C PRO A 538 -11.67 21.55 -0.79
N LEU A 539 -11.82 22.23 -1.94
CA LEU A 539 -11.57 23.66 -2.07
C LEU A 539 -12.52 24.47 -1.16
N TYR A 540 -13.80 24.10 -1.09
CA TYR A 540 -14.79 24.76 -0.24
C TYR A 540 -14.53 24.55 1.26
N SER A 541 -14.25 23.31 1.69
CA SER A 541 -13.87 22.99 3.08
C SER A 541 -12.63 23.79 3.51
N THR A 542 -11.62 23.82 2.65
CA THR A 542 -10.42 24.65 2.81
C THR A 542 -10.77 26.13 2.95
N ILE A 543 -11.59 26.65 2.04
CA ILE A 543 -12.05 28.04 2.07
C ILE A 543 -12.69 28.33 3.43
N ARG A 544 -13.60 27.48 3.91
CA ARG A 544 -14.25 27.64 5.22
C ARG A 544 -13.30 27.59 6.40
N GLU A 545 -12.23 26.79 6.35
CA GLU A 545 -11.19 26.76 7.40
C GLU A 545 -10.40 28.08 7.46
N TYR A 546 -10.12 28.69 6.30
CA TYR A 546 -9.20 29.83 6.20
C TYR A 546 -9.86 31.20 6.08
N LEU A 547 -11.09 31.28 5.56
CA LEU A 547 -11.82 32.52 5.30
C LEU A 547 -12.71 33.10 6.39
N PRO A 548 -12.82 32.58 7.63
CA PRO A 548 -13.69 33.26 8.57
C PRO A 548 -13.22 34.68 8.92
N GLU A 549 -11.92 34.95 9.11
CA GLU A 549 -11.44 36.24 9.64
C GLU A 549 -9.97 36.64 9.30
N LYS A 550 -9.30 36.04 8.30
CA LYS A 550 -7.83 36.24 8.10
C LYS A 550 -7.41 36.70 6.69
N GLY A 551 -7.29 38.03 6.52
CA GLY A 551 -6.44 38.68 5.52
C GLY A 551 -6.90 38.61 4.06
N PRO A 552 -6.22 39.34 3.16
CA PRO A 552 -6.50 39.29 1.72
C PRO A 552 -6.14 37.91 1.13
N TYR A 553 -6.82 37.49 0.07
CA TYR A 553 -6.60 36.19 -0.58
C TYR A 553 -6.83 36.27 -2.09
N SER A 554 -6.22 35.36 -2.84
CA SER A 554 -6.28 35.28 -4.29
C SER A 554 -6.75 33.90 -4.73
N LEU A 555 -7.82 33.82 -5.52
CA LEU A 555 -8.26 32.62 -6.22
C LEU A 555 -7.79 32.68 -7.67
N LEU A 556 -7.08 31.64 -8.13
CA LEU A 556 -6.65 31.48 -9.51
C LEU A 556 -7.40 30.32 -10.15
N ARG A 557 -8.06 30.57 -11.28
CA ARG A 557 -8.78 29.55 -12.05
C ARG A 557 -8.11 29.34 -13.40
N ALA A 558 -7.71 28.10 -13.70
CA ALA A 558 -7.13 27.72 -14.98
C ALA A 558 -8.14 26.95 -15.84
N ARG A 559 -8.36 27.38 -17.09
CA ARG A 559 -9.16 26.62 -18.07
C ARG A 559 -8.34 25.47 -18.62
N THR A 560 -8.78 24.23 -18.41
CA THR A 560 -8.10 23.03 -18.91
C THR A 560 -9.04 22.27 -19.85
N MET A 561 -8.53 21.86 -21.02
CA MET A 561 -9.20 21.18 -22.16
C MET A 561 -9.84 22.08 -23.24
N LEU A 562 -9.67 21.63 -24.49
CA LEU A 562 -10.47 21.98 -25.66
C LEU A 562 -11.91 21.64 -25.34
N ASP A 563 -12.75 22.62 -25.05
CA ASP A 563 -14.14 22.71 -25.49
C ASP A 563 -14.75 24.01 -24.93
N HIS A 564 -15.35 24.77 -25.83
CA HIS A 564 -16.18 25.91 -25.48
C HIS A 564 -17.42 25.41 -24.71
N TYR A 565 -18.13 26.34 -24.06
CA TYR A 565 -19.47 26.14 -23.46
C TYR A 565 -19.49 25.57 -22.03
N THR A 566 -19.07 26.40 -21.07
CA THR A 566 -19.91 26.92 -19.96
C THR A 566 -18.96 27.28 -18.80
N PRO A 567 -18.79 28.58 -18.46
CA PRO A 567 -18.06 28.96 -17.27
C PRO A 567 -18.68 28.29 -16.03
N LEU A 568 -17.87 27.59 -15.23
CA LEU A 568 -18.37 27.04 -13.98
C LEU A 568 -18.71 28.19 -13.02
N ASP A 569 -19.95 28.25 -12.55
CA ASP A 569 -20.36 29.20 -11.52
C ASP A 569 -19.73 28.80 -10.18
N MET A 570 -18.84 29.66 -9.66
CA MET A 570 -18.12 29.49 -8.39
C MET A 570 -18.61 30.46 -7.32
N ASN A 571 -19.72 31.19 -7.54
CA ASN A 571 -20.23 32.19 -6.60
C ASN A 571 -20.54 31.59 -5.22
N PHE A 572 -20.88 30.30 -5.18
CA PHE A 572 -21.08 29.54 -3.94
C PHE A 572 -19.82 29.46 -3.06
N LEU A 573 -18.62 29.79 -3.54
CA LEU A 573 -17.43 29.84 -2.68
C LEU A 573 -17.44 31.01 -1.68
N GLY A 574 -18.40 31.95 -1.79
CA GLY A 574 -18.55 33.05 -0.82
C GLY A 574 -17.39 34.05 -0.83
N LEU A 575 -16.60 34.08 -1.91
CA LEU A 575 -15.38 34.87 -2.03
C LEU A 575 -15.69 36.33 -2.37
N SER A 576 -16.23 37.08 -1.41
CA SER A 576 -16.61 38.49 -1.63
C SER A 576 -15.46 39.50 -1.44
N GLN A 577 -14.36 39.11 -0.79
CA GLN A 577 -13.28 40.02 -0.38
C GLN A 577 -11.90 39.72 -1.00
N GLY A 578 -11.79 38.74 -1.89
CA GLY A 578 -10.53 38.32 -2.53
C GLY A 578 -10.46 38.60 -4.03
N GLN A 579 -9.28 38.44 -4.61
CA GLN A 579 -9.06 38.62 -6.06
C GLN A 579 -9.29 37.28 -6.79
N ASP A 580 -10.31 37.19 -7.65
CA ASP A 580 -10.49 36.05 -8.56
C ASP A 580 -9.83 36.35 -9.93
N ARG A 581 -8.94 35.45 -10.36
CA ARG A 581 -8.18 35.58 -11.61
C ARG A 581 -8.41 34.35 -12.48
N VAL A 582 -9.02 34.54 -13.65
CA VAL A 582 -9.31 33.48 -14.62
C VAL A 582 -8.30 33.52 -15.76
N LEU A 583 -7.63 32.39 -16.02
CA LEU A 583 -6.67 32.22 -17.11
C LEU A 583 -7.26 31.37 -18.24
N ASP A 584 -7.03 31.78 -19.48
CA ASP A 584 -7.31 30.99 -20.68
C ASP A 584 -6.27 29.87 -20.83
N HIS A 585 -6.66 28.71 -21.40
CA HIS A 585 -5.75 27.60 -21.66
C HIS A 585 -4.52 28.02 -22.49
N ARG A 586 -4.68 28.95 -23.45
CA ARG A 586 -3.58 29.52 -24.26
C ARG A 586 -2.71 30.54 -23.53
N ASN A 587 -3.19 31.06 -22.40
CA ASN A 587 -2.40 31.92 -21.52
C ASN A 587 -1.64 31.10 -20.47
N ALA A 588 -2.04 29.84 -20.27
CA ALA A 588 -1.31 28.87 -19.49
C ALA A 588 -0.24 28.18 -20.37
N LEU A 589 -0.54 27.87 -21.64
CA LEU A 589 0.35 27.21 -22.61
C LEU A 589 1.16 28.22 -23.43
N THR A 590 2.48 28.31 -23.25
CA THR A 590 3.35 28.97 -24.26
C THR A 590 4.69 28.27 -24.44
N SER A 591 5.24 28.37 -25.65
CA SER A 591 6.44 27.67 -26.11
C SER A 591 7.78 28.30 -25.70
N LEU A 592 7.80 29.50 -25.10
CA LEU A 592 9.01 30.18 -24.60
C LEU A 592 8.60 31.30 -23.62
N GLN A 593 8.77 31.15 -22.29
CA GLN A 593 8.83 32.33 -21.38
C GLN A 593 9.87 32.25 -20.24
N SER A 594 11.01 32.91 -20.52
CA SER A 594 11.93 33.73 -19.71
C SER A 594 12.46 33.25 -18.34
N THR A 595 13.80 33.37 -18.22
CA THR A 595 14.62 33.22 -17.02
C THR A 595 14.13 34.07 -15.82
N PRO A 596 14.40 33.62 -14.58
CA PRO A 596 13.78 34.14 -13.35
C PRO A 596 14.15 35.60 -13.01
N PRO A 597 13.28 36.38 -12.33
CA PRO A 597 13.77 37.51 -11.55
C PRO A 597 14.57 36.99 -10.35
N PHE A 598 15.63 37.72 -9.98
CA PHE A 598 16.60 37.36 -8.93
C PHE A 598 16.03 37.20 -7.50
N ASN A 599 14.73 37.36 -7.26
CA ASN A 599 14.11 37.20 -5.94
C ASN A 599 12.75 36.46 -6.04
N PRO A 600 12.49 35.43 -5.20
CA PRO A 600 11.23 34.68 -5.17
C PRO A 600 10.05 35.49 -4.55
N ILE A 601 8.80 35.21 -4.92
CA ILE A 601 7.60 35.77 -4.26
C ILE A 601 6.95 34.64 -3.46
N CYS A 602 6.61 34.90 -2.19
CA CYS A 602 6.11 33.88 -1.26
C CYS A 602 4.71 34.25 -0.77
N PHE A 603 3.76 33.32 -0.81
CA PHE A 603 2.41 33.48 -0.24
C PHE A 603 2.36 32.98 1.20
N HIS A 604 1.36 33.43 1.97
CA HIS A 604 1.16 32.99 3.34
C HIS A 604 0.77 31.50 3.42
N ARG A 605 -0.10 31.04 2.51
CA ARG A 605 -0.47 29.64 2.27
C ARG A 605 -0.87 29.48 0.79
N ALA A 606 -0.61 28.32 0.18
CA ALA A 606 -1.01 28.03 -1.20
C ALA A 606 -1.67 26.65 -1.30
N ILE A 607 -2.75 26.52 -2.06
CA ILE A 607 -3.47 25.26 -2.30
C ILE A 607 -3.72 25.11 -3.79
N LEU A 608 -3.43 23.94 -4.37
CA LEU A 608 -3.44 23.72 -5.81
C LEU A 608 -4.26 22.48 -6.18
N GLY A 609 -5.27 22.67 -7.02
CA GLY A 609 -6.03 21.59 -7.64
C GLY A 609 -6.10 21.77 -9.15
N THR A 610 -5.43 20.93 -9.94
CA THR A 610 -5.58 20.87 -11.40
C THR A 610 -5.62 19.39 -11.76
N GLY A 611 -6.69 18.88 -12.35
CA GLY A 611 -6.82 17.43 -12.52
C GLY A 611 -8.19 16.84 -12.21
N ASN A 612 -8.47 15.67 -12.80
CA ASN A 612 -9.31 14.65 -12.15
C ASN A 612 -8.69 14.21 -10.80
N ARG A 613 -7.48 14.70 -10.51
CA ARG A 613 -6.71 14.60 -9.28
C ARG A 613 -6.47 16.02 -8.78
N CYS A 614 -7.04 16.39 -7.64
CA CYS A 614 -6.37 17.41 -6.85
C CYS A 614 -5.08 16.81 -6.29
N SER A 615 -4.12 17.67 -5.92
CA SER A 615 -2.89 17.24 -5.24
C SER A 615 -3.27 16.36 -4.03
N LEU A 616 -3.06 15.05 -4.17
CA LEU A 616 -3.64 14.03 -3.29
C LEU A 616 -3.28 14.24 -1.81
N TRP A 617 -2.13 14.86 -1.52
CA TRP A 617 -1.68 15.11 -0.14
C TRP A 617 -2.44 16.20 0.64
N TYR A 618 -3.28 17.02 0.01
CA TYR A 618 -4.07 18.03 0.73
C TYR A 618 -5.57 17.68 0.83
N CYS A 619 -6.05 16.72 0.04
CA CYS A 619 -7.46 16.35 -0.05
C CYS A 619 -7.83 15.08 0.75
N GLU A 620 -6.87 14.31 1.27
CA GLU A 620 -7.12 13.19 2.19
C GLU A 620 -7.37 13.63 3.65
N ARG A 621 -7.81 14.87 3.83
CA ARG A 621 -8.43 15.27 5.10
C ARG A 621 -9.84 14.70 5.13
N GLU A 622 -10.22 14.07 6.23
CA GLU A 622 -11.62 13.76 6.49
C GLU A 622 -12.43 15.07 6.43
N ILE A 623 -13.14 15.29 5.31
CA ILE A 623 -14.04 16.44 5.19
C ILE A 623 -15.25 16.14 6.07
N ALA A 624 -15.44 16.95 7.10
CA ALA A 624 -16.55 16.76 8.03
C ALA A 624 -17.89 16.83 7.27
N GLN A 625 -18.87 16.04 7.71
CA GLN A 625 -20.23 16.05 7.13
C GLN A 625 -20.81 17.48 7.07
N GLU A 626 -20.47 18.33 8.04
CA GLU A 626 -20.87 19.74 8.10
C GLU A 626 -20.34 20.58 6.94
N ASP A 627 -19.18 20.24 6.36
CA ASP A 627 -18.62 20.91 5.19
C ASP A 627 -19.31 20.49 3.91
N TYR A 628 -19.71 19.22 3.79
CA TYR A 628 -20.56 18.76 2.69
C TYR A 628 -21.94 19.43 2.74
N ASP A 629 -22.58 19.45 3.92
CA ASP A 629 -23.90 20.09 4.09
C ASP A 629 -23.82 21.60 3.79
N ALA A 630 -22.76 22.28 4.25
CA ALA A 630 -22.55 23.70 3.95
C ALA A 630 -22.26 23.96 2.47
N PHE A 631 -21.44 23.13 1.82
CA PHE A 631 -21.18 23.21 0.38
C PHE A 631 -22.49 23.09 -0.42
N ILE A 632 -23.29 22.06 -0.13
CA ILE A 632 -24.58 21.82 -0.80
C ILE A 632 -25.53 23.00 -0.58
N THR A 633 -25.58 23.53 0.65
CA THR A 633 -26.41 24.69 0.99
C THR A 633 -25.97 25.91 0.20
N SER A 634 -24.68 26.20 0.18
CA SER A 634 -24.13 27.39 -0.51
C SER A 634 -24.31 27.33 -2.03
N VAL A 635 -24.14 26.14 -2.63
CA VAL A 635 -24.49 25.92 -4.04
C VAL A 635 -25.98 26.21 -4.26
N LYS A 636 -26.87 25.74 -3.38
CA LYS A 636 -28.32 25.95 -3.51
C LYS A 636 -28.76 27.40 -3.28
N GLU A 637 -28.02 28.17 -2.50
CA GLU A 637 -28.28 29.61 -2.28
C GLU A 637 -27.80 30.50 -3.42
N THR A 638 -26.94 29.98 -4.30
CA THR A 638 -26.50 30.72 -5.49
C THR A 638 -27.66 30.92 -6.47
N SER A 639 -27.76 32.12 -7.04
CA SER A 639 -28.80 32.47 -8.02
C SER A 639 -28.69 31.59 -9.27
N LEU A 640 -29.81 31.02 -9.71
CA LEU A 640 -29.87 30.25 -10.94
C LEU A 640 -29.64 31.17 -12.15
N ASN A 641 -28.82 30.74 -13.11
CA ASN A 641 -28.69 31.37 -14.42
C ASN A 641 -29.75 30.78 -15.37
N PRO A 642 -30.85 31.51 -15.70
CA PRO A 642 -31.92 30.95 -16.53
C PRO A 642 -31.50 30.64 -17.98
N GLN A 643 -30.35 31.14 -18.41
CA GLN A 643 -29.78 30.91 -19.75
C GLN A 643 -28.84 29.70 -19.79
N ASP A 644 -28.64 28.97 -18.69
CA ASP A 644 -27.82 27.77 -18.69
C ASP A 644 -28.41 26.70 -19.64
N PRO A 645 -27.60 26.14 -20.56
CA PRO A 645 -28.10 25.27 -21.62
C PRO A 645 -28.72 23.96 -21.10
N CYS A 646 -28.31 23.43 -19.94
CA CYS A 646 -28.89 22.17 -19.44
C CYS A 646 -30.32 22.34 -18.91
N LEU A 647 -30.72 23.54 -18.48
CA LEU A 647 -32.07 23.79 -17.99
C LEU A 647 -33.13 23.57 -19.08
N ASN A 648 -32.75 23.79 -20.34
CA ASN A 648 -33.61 23.56 -21.51
C ASN A 648 -33.49 22.14 -22.09
N SER A 649 -32.59 21.31 -21.57
CA SER A 649 -32.40 19.92 -22.03
C SER A 649 -33.47 18.94 -21.51
N VAL A 650 -34.33 19.39 -20.59
CA VAL A 650 -35.24 18.53 -19.83
C VAL A 650 -36.41 18.06 -20.69
N GLN A 651 -36.46 16.76 -20.97
CA GLN A 651 -37.60 16.09 -21.57
C GLN A 651 -38.44 15.42 -20.48
N LYS A 652 -39.73 15.75 -20.41
CA LYS A 652 -40.62 15.31 -19.33
C LYS A 652 -41.59 14.24 -19.80
N TYR A 653 -41.75 13.20 -18.99
CA TYR A 653 -42.66 12.09 -19.23
C TYR A 653 -43.46 11.75 -17.97
N GLY A 654 -44.66 11.17 -18.14
CA GLY A 654 -45.55 10.80 -17.02
C GLY A 654 -46.40 11.96 -16.48
N SER A 655 -47.05 11.75 -15.33
CA SER A 655 -48.08 12.65 -14.79
C SER A 655 -47.57 13.59 -13.70
N LYS A 656 -48.14 14.81 -13.60
CA LYS A 656 -47.79 15.85 -12.60
C LYS A 656 -48.43 15.64 -11.21
N LYS A 657 -49.05 14.49 -10.95
CA LYS A 657 -49.67 14.20 -9.64
C LYS A 657 -48.64 13.60 -8.68
N ARG A 658 -48.78 13.89 -7.38
CA ARG A 658 -47.90 13.44 -6.28
C ARG A 658 -47.52 11.97 -6.46
N GLY A 659 -46.25 11.71 -6.78
CA GLY A 659 -45.71 10.41 -7.18
C GLY A 659 -44.17 10.43 -7.17
N ILE A 660 -43.51 9.31 -7.48
CA ILE A 660 -42.04 9.19 -7.46
C ILE A 660 -41.45 9.98 -8.63
N LYS A 661 -40.59 10.95 -8.33
CA LYS A 661 -39.85 11.72 -9.34
C LYS A 661 -38.54 11.04 -9.68
N ILE A 662 -38.45 10.53 -10.90
CA ILE A 662 -37.24 9.92 -11.46
C ILE A 662 -36.55 10.95 -12.37
N VAL A 663 -35.26 11.15 -12.18
CA VAL A 663 -34.43 11.97 -13.06
C VAL A 663 -33.38 11.07 -13.70
N ILE A 664 -33.25 11.12 -15.03
CA ILE A 664 -32.30 10.29 -15.78
C ILE A 664 -31.32 11.20 -16.50
N LEU A 665 -30.02 11.05 -16.24
CA LEU A 665 -28.97 11.75 -16.99
C LEU A 665 -28.37 10.80 -18.03
N ASN A 666 -28.59 11.09 -19.31
CA ASN A 666 -28.10 10.29 -20.43
C ASN A 666 -27.52 11.17 -21.53
N ARG A 667 -26.19 11.31 -21.54
CA ARG A 667 -25.44 12.10 -22.53
C ARG A 667 -25.16 11.30 -23.78
N SER A 668 -24.96 11.93 -24.93
CA SER A 668 -24.91 11.26 -26.23
C SER A 668 -23.53 10.75 -26.66
N HIS A 669 -22.43 11.35 -26.18
CA HIS A 669 -21.09 11.10 -26.72
C HIS A 669 -20.42 9.79 -26.23
N SER A 670 -20.20 9.63 -24.93
CA SER A 670 -19.56 8.44 -24.36
C SER A 670 -20.33 7.91 -23.17
N ARG A 671 -20.24 6.59 -22.93
CA ARG A 671 -20.92 5.91 -21.81
C ARG A 671 -22.44 6.14 -21.79
N HIS A 672 -23.09 6.14 -22.97
CA HIS A 672 -24.52 6.42 -23.09
C HIS A 672 -25.38 5.16 -23.10
N ILE A 673 -26.65 5.30 -22.73
CA ILE A 673 -27.69 4.26 -22.89
C ILE A 673 -28.38 4.44 -24.24
N THR A 674 -28.29 3.43 -25.08
CA THR A 674 -28.69 3.48 -26.49
C THR A 674 -30.19 3.28 -26.70
N ASN A 675 -30.85 2.56 -25.79
CA ASN A 675 -32.29 2.25 -25.83
C ASN A 675 -33.12 3.01 -24.78
N MET A 676 -32.76 4.27 -24.54
CA MET A 676 -33.44 5.10 -23.54
C MET A 676 -34.95 5.28 -23.80
N PRO A 677 -35.43 5.49 -25.05
CA PRO A 677 -36.87 5.56 -25.32
C PRO A 677 -37.63 4.31 -24.85
N GLU A 678 -37.11 3.12 -25.16
CA GLU A 678 -37.75 1.86 -24.76
C GLU A 678 -37.72 1.63 -23.24
N VAL A 679 -36.65 2.09 -22.58
CA VAL A 679 -36.55 2.08 -21.11
C VAL A 679 -37.62 2.96 -20.48
N ILE A 680 -37.76 4.20 -20.97
CA ILE A 680 -38.76 5.16 -20.48
C ILE A 680 -40.18 4.63 -20.69
N ASP A 681 -40.50 4.14 -21.90
CA ASP A 681 -41.81 3.57 -22.22
C ASP A 681 -42.14 2.40 -21.30
N SER A 682 -41.17 1.51 -21.06
CA SER A 682 -41.37 0.39 -20.14
C SER A 682 -41.54 0.83 -18.69
N MET A 683 -40.82 1.86 -18.23
CA MET A 683 -40.98 2.41 -16.88
C MET A 683 -42.37 3.01 -16.69
N LEU A 684 -42.87 3.80 -17.64
CA LEU A 684 -44.20 4.40 -17.60
C LEU A 684 -45.32 3.37 -17.66
N LYS A 685 -45.10 2.25 -18.36
CA LYS A 685 -46.05 1.14 -18.43
C LYS A 685 -46.11 0.33 -17.12
N GLU A 686 -44.96 0.09 -16.51
CA GLU A 686 -44.82 -0.89 -15.41
C GLU A 686 -44.88 -0.27 -14.01
N LEU A 687 -44.64 1.04 -13.88
CA LEU A 687 -44.67 1.78 -12.62
C LEU A 687 -45.80 2.80 -12.64
N LYS A 688 -46.65 2.77 -11.60
CA LYS A 688 -47.74 3.73 -11.42
C LYS A 688 -47.24 4.98 -10.70
N ASP A 689 -47.88 6.12 -10.98
CA ASP A 689 -47.63 7.40 -10.30
C ASP A 689 -46.15 7.82 -10.28
N ILE A 690 -45.50 7.76 -11.45
CA ILE A 690 -44.16 8.30 -11.63
C ILE A 690 -44.15 9.48 -12.59
N SER A 691 -43.15 10.35 -12.43
CA SER A 691 -42.76 11.36 -13.41
C SER A 691 -41.29 11.20 -13.73
N ILE A 692 -40.92 11.25 -15.01
CA ILE A 692 -39.53 11.09 -15.47
C ILE A 692 -39.09 12.40 -16.11
N ASP A 693 -38.00 12.99 -15.61
CA ASP A 693 -37.25 14.05 -16.28
C ASP A 693 -35.98 13.43 -16.88
N LEU A 694 -35.91 13.31 -18.21
CA LEU A 694 -34.71 12.94 -18.94
C LEU A 694 -33.91 14.22 -19.22
N ILE A 695 -32.67 14.30 -18.73
CA ILE A 695 -31.79 15.45 -18.85
C ILE A 695 -30.51 15.09 -19.58
N SER A 696 -29.91 16.08 -20.25
CA SER A 696 -28.60 15.95 -20.90
C SER A 696 -27.72 17.16 -20.59
N TYR A 697 -26.42 16.91 -20.39
CA TYR A 697 -25.40 17.94 -20.19
C TYR A 697 -24.50 18.11 -21.43
N ASP A 698 -24.94 17.62 -22.60
CA ASP A 698 -24.14 17.64 -23.83
C ASP A 698 -23.78 19.06 -24.30
N GLN A 699 -24.57 20.07 -23.91
CA GLN A 699 -24.32 21.47 -24.24
C GLN A 699 -23.70 22.26 -23.06
N GLY A 700 -23.29 21.58 -21.98
CA GLY A 700 -22.83 22.21 -20.74
C GLY A 700 -23.91 22.27 -19.65
N CYS A 701 -23.49 22.34 -18.38
CA CYS A 701 -24.36 22.55 -17.22
C CYS A 701 -23.52 23.10 -16.06
N ASP A 702 -23.90 24.24 -15.50
CA ASP A 702 -23.26 24.76 -14.29
C ASP A 702 -23.69 23.97 -13.01
N THR A 703 -22.98 24.20 -11.90
CA THR A 703 -23.19 23.48 -10.63
C THR A 703 -24.58 23.74 -10.04
N LYS A 704 -25.09 24.97 -10.15
CA LYS A 704 -26.39 25.35 -9.57
C LYS A 704 -27.55 24.79 -10.38
N SER A 705 -27.46 24.84 -11.70
CA SER A 705 -28.40 24.27 -12.66
C SER A 705 -28.43 22.75 -12.52
N THR A 706 -27.25 22.12 -12.37
CA THR A 706 -27.14 20.69 -12.01
C THR A 706 -27.90 20.39 -10.72
N ALA A 707 -27.62 21.14 -9.65
CA ALA A 707 -28.30 20.97 -8.36
C ALA A 707 -29.82 21.15 -8.50
N HIS A 708 -30.27 22.17 -9.22
CA HIS A 708 -31.69 22.47 -9.42
C HIS A 708 -32.44 21.34 -10.15
N LEU A 709 -31.82 20.72 -11.15
CA LEU A 709 -32.42 19.65 -11.93
C LEU A 709 -32.67 18.37 -11.10
N VAL A 710 -31.77 18.06 -10.16
CA VAL A 710 -31.82 16.82 -9.37
C VAL A 710 -32.30 17.00 -7.94
N GLU A 711 -32.41 18.23 -7.40
CA GLU A 711 -32.72 18.48 -5.97
C GLU A 711 -34.05 17.85 -5.51
N LYS A 712 -35.03 17.76 -6.43
CA LYS A 712 -36.36 17.21 -6.15
C LYS A 712 -36.52 15.75 -6.56
N ALA A 713 -35.47 15.11 -7.07
CA ALA A 713 -35.50 13.72 -7.49
C ALA A 713 -35.62 12.79 -6.28
N ASP A 714 -36.51 11.82 -6.39
CA ASP A 714 -36.56 10.66 -5.50
C ASP A 714 -35.57 9.59 -5.97
N VAL A 715 -35.44 9.43 -7.29
CA VAL A 715 -34.51 8.50 -7.93
C VAL A 715 -33.70 9.23 -9.00
N PHE A 716 -32.39 9.06 -8.97
CA PHE A 716 -31.48 9.55 -10.01
C PHE A 716 -30.79 8.36 -10.69
N ILE A 717 -30.86 8.30 -12.02
CA ILE A 717 -30.30 7.21 -12.82
C ILE A 717 -29.30 7.80 -13.80
N SER A 718 -28.08 7.26 -13.84
CA SER A 718 -27.08 7.68 -14.81
C SER A 718 -26.10 6.54 -15.11
N PRO A 719 -25.58 6.43 -16.34
CA PRO A 719 -24.45 5.55 -16.61
C PRO A 719 -23.23 5.93 -15.77
N HIS A 720 -22.44 4.91 -15.39
CA HIS A 720 -21.21 5.14 -14.66
C HIS A 720 -20.30 6.13 -15.38
N GLY A 721 -19.79 7.13 -14.65
CA GLY A 721 -18.93 8.16 -15.21
C GLY A 721 -19.61 9.16 -16.16
N ASN A 722 -20.95 9.18 -16.21
CA ASN A 722 -21.77 10.09 -17.03
C ASN A 722 -22.45 11.17 -16.15
N GLY A 723 -21.73 11.70 -15.16
CA GLY A 723 -22.24 12.73 -14.24
C GLY A 723 -23.00 12.20 -13.02
N LEU A 724 -22.78 10.94 -12.64
CA LEU A 724 -23.42 10.30 -11.47
C LEU A 724 -23.29 11.11 -10.16
N GLY A 725 -22.23 11.91 -10.01
CA GLY A 725 -22.00 12.80 -8.87
C GLY A 725 -23.07 13.87 -8.67
N SER A 726 -23.90 14.18 -9.68
CA SER A 726 -25.07 15.06 -9.53
C SER A 726 -26.02 14.58 -8.42
N GLY A 727 -26.04 13.27 -8.13
CA GLY A 727 -26.81 12.69 -7.03
C GLY A 727 -26.58 13.39 -5.69
N LEU A 728 -25.40 13.99 -5.47
CA LEU A 728 -25.05 14.74 -4.25
C LEU A 728 -26.10 15.79 -3.86
N PHE A 729 -26.75 16.43 -4.83
CA PHE A 729 -27.69 17.53 -4.57
C PHE A 729 -29.13 17.08 -4.29
N MET A 730 -29.40 15.78 -4.39
CA MET A 730 -30.69 15.18 -4.04
C MET A 730 -31.00 15.35 -2.54
N LYS A 731 -32.26 15.14 -2.18
CA LYS A 731 -32.66 15.07 -0.77
C LYS A 731 -32.17 13.78 -0.10
N ARG A 732 -31.97 13.82 1.21
CA ARG A 732 -31.64 12.62 2.00
C ARG A 732 -32.76 11.57 1.86
N GLY A 733 -32.39 10.30 1.84
CA GLY A 733 -33.28 9.17 1.62
C GLY A 733 -33.58 8.87 0.15
N SER A 734 -33.13 9.72 -0.79
CA SER A 734 -33.24 9.44 -2.23
C SER A 734 -32.32 8.30 -2.68
N VAL A 735 -32.61 7.78 -3.87
CA VAL A 735 -31.93 6.64 -4.50
C VAL A 735 -31.10 7.10 -5.70
N VAL A 736 -29.83 6.70 -5.74
CA VAL A 736 -28.95 6.85 -6.92
C VAL A 736 -28.71 5.47 -7.52
N ILE A 737 -28.93 5.34 -8.82
CA ILE A 737 -28.71 4.10 -9.58
C ILE A 737 -27.63 4.35 -10.63
N SER A 738 -26.50 3.68 -10.47
CA SER A 738 -25.44 3.61 -11.48
C SER A 738 -25.76 2.52 -12.50
N ILE A 739 -25.67 2.81 -13.79
CA ILE A 739 -25.71 1.79 -14.85
C ILE A 739 -24.27 1.46 -15.25
N ASP A 740 -23.77 0.32 -14.74
CA ASP A 740 -22.36 -0.07 -14.84
C ASP A 740 -22.12 -0.92 -16.10
N SER A 741 -20.96 -0.77 -16.75
CA SER A 741 -20.59 -1.64 -17.88
C SER A 741 -20.19 -3.03 -17.39
N ARG A 742 -20.08 -4.00 -18.31
CA ARG A 742 -19.68 -5.34 -17.92
C ARG A 742 -18.25 -5.34 -17.38
N TRP A 743 -18.05 -6.01 -16.24
CA TRP A 743 -16.74 -6.17 -15.57
C TRP A 743 -16.09 -4.86 -15.12
N TYR A 744 -16.86 -3.80 -14.99
CA TYR A 744 -16.35 -2.52 -14.54
C TYR A 744 -17.36 -1.86 -13.61
N SER A 745 -16.92 -1.64 -12.38
CA SER A 745 -17.57 -0.79 -11.39
C SER A 745 -16.51 0.09 -10.76
N GLU A 746 -16.86 1.32 -10.36
CA GLU A 746 -16.00 2.10 -9.46
C GLU A 746 -16.80 2.50 -8.21
N ASP A 747 -16.59 1.76 -7.13
CA ASP A 747 -17.41 1.91 -5.93
C ASP A 747 -17.03 3.12 -5.06
N TRP A 748 -16.04 3.93 -5.45
CA TRP A 748 -15.50 5.01 -4.62
C TRP A 748 -16.52 6.11 -4.28
N PHE A 749 -17.56 6.30 -5.09
CA PHE A 749 -18.66 7.23 -4.80
C PHE A 749 -19.71 6.69 -3.81
N TYR A 750 -19.68 5.40 -3.49
CA TYR A 750 -20.69 4.75 -2.66
C TYR A 750 -20.65 5.33 -1.25
N TRP A 751 -19.44 5.47 -0.71
CA TRP A 751 -19.19 5.97 0.63
C TRP A 751 -19.62 7.43 0.83
N PRO A 752 -19.22 8.41 0.01
CA PRO A 752 -19.66 9.80 0.19
C PRO A 752 -21.17 9.96 0.01
N MET A 753 -21.80 9.27 -0.96
CA MET A 753 -23.26 9.34 -1.13
C MET A 753 -24.01 8.73 0.07
N LYS A 754 -23.55 7.58 0.56
CA LYS A 754 -24.14 6.93 1.74
C LYS A 754 -23.95 7.74 3.01
N ALA A 755 -22.78 8.35 3.20
CA ALA A 755 -22.49 9.22 4.33
C ALA A 755 -23.43 10.43 4.39
N LEU A 756 -23.89 10.92 3.23
CA LEU A 756 -24.83 12.02 3.11
C LEU A 756 -26.31 11.59 3.11
N GLY A 757 -26.56 10.30 3.35
CA GLY A 757 -27.89 9.75 3.53
C GLY A 757 -28.63 9.42 2.23
N MET A 758 -27.93 9.33 1.10
CA MET A 758 -28.48 8.75 -0.12
C MET A 758 -28.29 7.23 -0.11
N GLN A 759 -29.21 6.51 -0.76
CA GLN A 759 -29.03 5.10 -1.05
C GLN A 759 -28.42 4.97 -2.45
N MET A 760 -27.42 4.13 -2.61
CA MET A 760 -26.78 3.91 -3.89
C MET A 760 -26.83 2.45 -4.29
N TYR A 761 -27.25 2.20 -5.53
CA TYR A 761 -27.32 0.89 -6.12
C TYR A 761 -26.60 0.88 -7.47
N SER A 762 -25.97 -0.24 -7.78
CA SER A 762 -25.41 -0.50 -9.10
C SER A 762 -26.28 -1.49 -9.85
N TYR A 763 -26.62 -1.16 -11.09
CA TYR A 763 -27.20 -2.10 -12.04
C TYR A 763 -26.10 -2.58 -13.00
N PRO A 764 -25.53 -3.77 -12.76
CA PRO A 764 -24.42 -4.25 -13.57
C PRO A 764 -24.89 -4.85 -14.89
N CYS A 765 -24.37 -4.37 -16.01
CA CYS A 765 -24.60 -4.94 -17.35
C CYS A 765 -23.86 -6.26 -17.60
N ASN A 766 -24.07 -7.24 -16.72
CA ASN A 766 -23.38 -8.54 -16.73
C ASN A 766 -23.79 -9.48 -17.89
N ASN A 767 -24.84 -9.15 -18.64
CA ASN A 767 -25.32 -9.94 -19.78
C ASN A 767 -24.70 -9.41 -21.09
N THR A 768 -24.34 -10.29 -22.03
CA THR A 768 -23.95 -9.99 -23.43
C THR A 768 -24.89 -8.99 -24.07
N ALA A 769 -26.19 -9.12 -23.85
CA ALA A 769 -27.22 -8.22 -24.36
C ALA A 769 -27.21 -6.79 -23.76
N CYS A 770 -26.45 -6.54 -22.69
CA CYS A 770 -26.48 -5.27 -21.95
C CYS A 770 -25.40 -4.25 -22.38
N GLN A 771 -24.49 -4.65 -23.28
CA GLN A 771 -23.41 -3.80 -23.79
C GLN A 771 -23.37 -3.94 -25.31
N GLU A 772 -23.37 -2.81 -26.01
CA GLU A 772 -23.30 -2.82 -27.48
C GLU A 772 -21.85 -2.90 -27.94
N PHE A 773 -21.65 -3.58 -29.07
CA PHE A 773 -20.37 -3.59 -29.76
C PHE A 773 -20.08 -2.19 -30.32
N ASP A 774 -19.09 -1.53 -29.75
CA ASP A 774 -18.69 -0.18 -30.14
C ASP A 774 -17.39 -0.21 -30.95
N GLN A 775 -17.51 -0.61 -32.22
CA GLN A 775 -16.37 -0.73 -33.14
C GLN A 775 -15.71 0.63 -33.38
N GLU A 776 -16.50 1.69 -33.50
CA GLU A 776 -16.03 3.07 -33.69
C GLU A 776 -15.14 3.53 -32.53
N LEU A 777 -15.49 3.16 -31.29
CA LEU A 777 -14.67 3.43 -30.12
C LEU A 777 -13.32 2.69 -30.19
N LEU A 778 -13.30 1.42 -30.62
CA LEU A 778 -12.04 0.68 -30.79
C LEU A 778 -11.18 1.26 -31.92
N ASP A 779 -11.81 1.67 -33.02
CA ASP A 779 -11.11 2.31 -34.13
C ASP A 779 -10.49 3.65 -33.72
N THR A 780 -11.11 4.33 -32.76
CA THR A 780 -10.59 5.57 -32.17
C THR A 780 -9.47 5.31 -31.15
N LEU A 781 -9.65 4.32 -30.26
CA LEU A 781 -8.70 4.02 -29.17
C LEU A 781 -7.45 3.30 -29.66
N ALA A 782 -7.58 2.42 -30.65
CA ALA A 782 -6.51 1.58 -31.16
C ALA A 782 -6.76 1.19 -32.63
N PRO A 783 -6.52 2.11 -33.58
CA PRO A 783 -6.80 1.90 -35.00
C PRO A 783 -6.05 0.71 -35.60
N ASP A 784 -4.86 0.39 -35.06
CA ASP A 784 -3.92 -0.60 -35.60
C ASP A 784 -4.25 -2.06 -35.25
N LEU A 785 -5.29 -2.31 -34.45
CA LEU A 785 -5.67 -3.68 -34.08
C LEU A 785 -6.27 -4.46 -35.27
N THR A 786 -5.96 -5.76 -35.32
CA THR A 786 -6.58 -6.66 -36.31
C THR A 786 -8.07 -6.89 -35.99
N GLY A 787 -8.84 -7.36 -36.98
CA GLY A 787 -10.25 -7.70 -36.77
C GLY A 787 -10.46 -8.75 -35.67
N GLU A 788 -9.57 -9.73 -35.59
CA GLU A 788 -9.59 -10.78 -34.55
C GLU A 788 -9.27 -10.22 -33.17
N GLN A 789 -8.30 -9.30 -33.04
CA GLN A 789 -8.00 -8.64 -31.76
C GLN A 789 -9.12 -7.71 -31.32
N LYS A 790 -9.75 -7.01 -32.28
CA LYS A 790 -10.94 -6.20 -32.00
C LYS A 790 -12.07 -7.10 -31.51
N GLU A 791 -12.30 -8.24 -32.16
CA GLU A 791 -13.27 -9.25 -31.71
C GLU A 791 -12.92 -9.83 -30.34
N GLU A 792 -11.64 -10.05 -30.02
CA GLU A 792 -11.17 -10.51 -28.70
C GLU A 792 -11.51 -9.50 -27.60
N ILE A 793 -11.26 -8.20 -27.83
CA ILE A 793 -11.61 -7.13 -26.87
C ILE A 793 -13.12 -7.01 -26.72
N MET A 794 -13.86 -7.16 -27.83
CA MET A 794 -15.31 -7.07 -27.89
C MET A 794 -16.02 -8.25 -27.21
N THR A 795 -15.50 -9.48 -27.37
CA THR A 795 -16.06 -10.73 -26.81
C THR A 795 -15.49 -11.06 -25.43
N GLN A 796 -14.35 -10.45 -25.07
CA GLN A 796 -13.68 -10.52 -23.77
C GLN A 796 -13.09 -11.90 -23.41
N GLU A 797 -12.69 -12.68 -24.42
CA GLU A 797 -11.91 -13.91 -24.26
C GLU A 797 -10.40 -13.59 -24.30
N VAL A 798 -9.76 -13.28 -23.17
CA VAL A 798 -8.38 -12.74 -23.19
C VAL A 798 -7.31 -13.82 -23.37
N THR A 799 -6.55 -13.76 -24.49
CA THR A 799 -5.11 -14.07 -24.58
C THR A 799 -4.40 -13.46 -25.82
N SER A 800 -4.36 -12.13 -26.03
CA SER A 800 -3.29 -11.48 -26.84
C SER A 800 -3.11 -9.95 -26.74
N VAL A 801 -4.08 -9.19 -26.21
CA VAL A 801 -4.10 -7.70 -26.26
C VAL A 801 -3.67 -7.03 -24.94
N ASP A 802 -3.09 -5.82 -25.02
CA ASP A 802 -2.73 -4.96 -23.89
C ASP A 802 -3.91 -4.73 -22.92
N ARG A 803 -3.66 -4.97 -21.64
CA ARG A 803 -4.64 -4.90 -20.57
C ARG A 803 -5.21 -3.48 -20.35
N LEU A 804 -4.40 -2.44 -20.47
CA LEU A 804 -4.83 -1.04 -20.27
C LEU A 804 -5.82 -0.62 -21.35
N LEU A 805 -5.61 -1.06 -22.59
CA LEU A 805 -6.54 -0.79 -23.70
C LEU A 805 -7.89 -1.49 -23.48
N VAL A 806 -7.86 -2.75 -23.04
CA VAL A 806 -9.07 -3.51 -22.68
C VAL A 806 -9.83 -2.81 -21.54
N GLU A 807 -9.13 -2.31 -20.54
CA GLU A 807 -9.71 -1.55 -19.43
C GLU A 807 -10.31 -0.21 -19.87
N GLN A 808 -9.63 0.54 -20.76
CA GLN A 808 -10.14 1.79 -21.32
C GLN A 808 -11.43 1.57 -22.15
N TYR A 809 -11.46 0.53 -22.99
CA TYR A 809 -12.65 0.19 -23.75
C TYR A 809 -13.85 -0.17 -22.85
N ARG A 810 -13.62 -0.97 -21.80
CA ARG A 810 -14.65 -1.30 -20.79
C ARG A 810 -15.26 -0.05 -20.15
N LYS A 811 -14.44 0.97 -19.89
CA LYS A 811 -14.86 2.23 -19.29
C LYS A 811 -15.74 3.07 -20.21
N ASP A 812 -15.38 3.19 -21.48
CA ASP A 812 -16.02 4.15 -22.40
C ASP A 812 -17.15 3.58 -23.27
N SER A 813 -17.29 2.25 -23.30
CA SER A 813 -18.31 1.54 -24.09
C SER A 813 -19.77 2.00 -23.85
N LYS A 814 -20.56 1.93 -24.92
CA LYS A 814 -22.02 2.16 -24.94
C LYS A 814 -22.79 1.01 -24.28
N ARG A 815 -23.95 1.30 -23.68
CA ARG A 815 -24.78 0.33 -22.95
C ARG A 815 -26.17 0.24 -23.55
N ARG A 816 -26.72 -0.97 -23.63
CA ARG A 816 -28.13 -1.21 -23.98
C ARG A 816 -28.81 -1.87 -22.80
N ILE A 817 -29.77 -1.24 -22.16
CA ILE A 817 -30.39 -1.82 -20.96
C ILE A 817 -31.26 -3.03 -21.32
N ASP A 818 -31.04 -4.17 -20.65
CA ASP A 818 -31.99 -5.28 -20.62
C ASP A 818 -33.26 -4.86 -19.86
N ILE A 819 -34.29 -4.44 -20.60
CA ILE A 819 -35.52 -3.84 -20.05
C ILE A 819 -36.20 -4.76 -19.04
N LYS A 820 -36.31 -6.06 -19.33
CA LYS A 820 -37.04 -7.00 -18.46
C LYS A 820 -36.36 -7.10 -17.09
N ARG A 821 -35.04 -7.27 -17.10
CA ARG A 821 -34.26 -7.36 -15.86
C ARG A 821 -34.20 -6.02 -15.13
N PHE A 822 -34.07 -4.92 -15.87
CA PHE A 822 -34.00 -3.58 -15.29
C PHE A 822 -35.29 -3.19 -14.58
N ILE A 823 -36.46 -3.48 -15.16
CA ILE A 823 -37.75 -3.20 -14.51
C ILE A 823 -37.92 -3.99 -13.21
N VAL A 824 -37.52 -5.26 -13.18
CA VAL A 824 -37.55 -6.08 -11.95
C VAL A 824 -36.65 -5.47 -10.87
N PHE A 825 -35.41 -5.13 -11.25
CA PHE A 825 -34.46 -4.47 -10.36
C PHE A 825 -35.00 -3.13 -9.82
N LEU A 826 -35.61 -2.33 -10.69
CA LEU A 826 -36.14 -1.01 -10.32
C LEU A 826 -37.33 -1.16 -9.35
N LYS A 827 -38.27 -2.08 -9.61
CA LYS A 827 -39.39 -2.37 -8.69
C LYS A 827 -38.88 -2.82 -7.31
N ASP A 828 -37.92 -3.73 -7.27
CA ASP A 828 -37.30 -4.19 -6.01
C ASP A 828 -36.62 -3.04 -5.25
N THR A 829 -35.82 -2.24 -5.96
CA THR A 829 -35.13 -1.07 -5.39
C THR A 829 -36.11 -0.06 -4.81
N LEU A 830 -37.17 0.27 -5.54
CA LEU A 830 -38.20 1.20 -5.09
C LEU A 830 -38.98 0.65 -3.89
N SER A 831 -39.29 -0.65 -3.86
CA SER A 831 -40.02 -1.28 -2.76
C SER A 831 -39.24 -1.22 -1.45
N LYS A 832 -37.92 -1.46 -1.52
CA LYS A 832 -36.99 -1.36 -0.38
C LYS A 832 -36.82 0.07 0.11
N SER A 833 -36.90 1.04 -0.79
CA SER A 833 -36.53 2.43 -0.50
C SER A 833 -37.72 3.32 -0.10
N PHE A 834 -38.94 3.04 -0.59
CA PHE A 834 -40.08 3.97 -0.46
C PHE A 834 -41.36 3.35 0.15
N SER A 835 -41.34 2.11 0.63
CA SER A 835 -42.54 1.42 1.17
C SER A 835 -43.72 1.43 0.19
N VAL A 836 -43.44 1.21 -1.10
CA VAL A 836 -44.44 1.20 -2.18
C VAL A 836 -44.75 -0.24 -2.59
N THR A 837 -46.03 -0.60 -2.62
CA THR A 837 -46.51 -1.91 -3.09
C THR A 837 -46.80 -1.86 -4.59
N PHE A 838 -46.09 -2.63 -5.39
CA PHE A 838 -46.35 -2.77 -6.83
C PHE A 838 -47.39 -3.87 -7.08
N GLN A 839 -48.27 -3.68 -8.07
CA GLN A 839 -49.28 -4.67 -8.47
C GLN A 839 -48.70 -5.76 -9.37
#